data_AF-A0A0B5FHW8-F1
#
_entry.id   AF-A0A0B5FHW8-F1
#
_cell.length_a   1.000
_cell.length_b   1.000
_cell.length_c   1.000
_cell.angle_alpha   90.00
_cell.angle_beta   90.00
_cell.angle_gamma   90.00
#
_symmetry.space_group_name_H-M   'P 1'
#
loop_
_entity.id
_entity.type
_entity.pdbx_description
1 polymer ?
#
loop_
_entity_poly.entity_id
_entity_poly.type
_entity_poly.pdbx_seq_one_letter_code
_entity_poly.pdbx_strand_id
1 'polypeptide(L)'
;MNVKTSDIAAALGVGDRAIRKRAANEGWTPLPKRAKGGGKVYDLAALPISREERELIRGYLADQQLGKLTEETRQIPEALPCDDPQTALATKEDAGLPAVIDVQDLGSLKTWQQRRMDARLVFIRLIERAEMEAGVSKGIDYLVRESKAGTLPEELQELVPVANARSGKGGARALSRRTLMRWWSDYKKSGGNYAALAPKTVEKDQLPPWAAAFLKQYQVPQKISVADAIERMKMVALPGEPIPSEGQARRFLKKFSRLDVQRGRKTASELRGQRMYRQRDVSEFLPLDIVQIDGHSFKAYVAHPSHGRPFHPEVCAVIDTVTKVVIGWSAGLAESATTVADAIRHGVTVDENKPVGGLPLFVYADKGAGNMAKVNIDKVAGLFPRVGINFESGRPGNPQGRGLVENLNKGLWIRAAKKLPTYTGKDMDTAVKRKVYLALDKEVKQAQKEQRDVQSDLMIPWAEFLLLMESAVEDYNRRPHSALPRITDPQTGRRRNMCPLEAWASWLERGWRPETLTDDEIALLFRPHQRVTTRKGIVRLWKNVYADAALEHYHGEQVMVGYDIHDASRVWVRDQEGRLIVIAKRDANKSAFFPVSKVEQAREERYKNRMRNVERRAEEIELERRGGPIEARKAPEVVEIAPEALEKSERIIAKVEKKGQADFMPSNDYEAYERLEAERKRGEALTEKEQQWLADYNAFLAGKGKKGLLRSGWQPFAERARKARGERGDE
;
A
#
# COMPACT_ATOMS: atom_id res chain seq x y z
N MET A 1 50.57 -20.35 20.55
CA MET A 1 49.30 -20.11 21.28
C MET A 1 49.25 -21.15 22.38
N ASN A 2 49.19 -20.72 23.65
CA ASN A 2 49.34 -21.65 24.76
C ASN A 2 47.99 -22.28 25.11
N VAL A 3 47.94 -23.60 25.19
CA VAL A 3 46.72 -24.38 25.39
C VAL A 3 46.86 -25.33 26.57
N LYS A 4 45.83 -25.40 27.42
CA LYS A 4 45.84 -26.34 28.55
C LYS A 4 45.37 -27.72 28.09
N THR A 5 45.76 -28.72 28.86
CA THR A 5 45.28 -30.10 28.67
C THR A 5 43.75 -30.19 28.63
N SER A 6 43.07 -29.41 29.48
CA SER A 6 41.60 -29.34 29.54
C SER A 6 40.97 -28.73 28.28
N ASP A 7 41.62 -27.75 27.67
CA ASP A 7 41.11 -27.06 26.48
C ASP A 7 41.23 -27.97 25.25
N ILE A 8 42.32 -28.74 25.18
CA ILE A 8 42.54 -29.76 24.13
C ILE A 8 41.50 -30.89 24.28
N ALA A 9 41.27 -31.35 25.52
CA ALA A 9 40.30 -32.40 25.80
C ALA A 9 38.87 -31.98 25.40
N ALA A 10 38.47 -30.77 25.79
CA ALA A 10 37.16 -30.22 25.45
C ALA A 10 36.98 -30.00 23.93
N ALA A 11 37.98 -29.44 23.25
CA ALA A 11 37.93 -29.20 21.81
C ALA A 11 37.84 -30.49 20.97
N LEU A 12 38.47 -31.57 21.43
CA LEU A 12 38.51 -32.86 20.74
C LEU A 12 37.41 -33.83 21.24
N GLY A 13 36.56 -33.41 22.18
CA GLY A 13 35.48 -34.24 22.72
C GLY A 13 35.94 -35.48 23.49
N VAL A 14 37.14 -35.45 24.07
CA VAL A 14 37.74 -36.59 24.79
C VAL A 14 38.06 -36.22 26.24
N GLY A 15 38.19 -37.22 27.12
CA GLY A 15 38.51 -36.98 28.52
C GLY A 15 39.96 -36.52 28.75
N ASP A 16 40.17 -35.65 29.75
CA ASP A 16 41.48 -35.16 30.21
C ASP A 16 42.53 -36.27 30.39
N ARG A 17 42.09 -37.43 30.91
CA ARG A 17 42.96 -38.60 31.14
C ARG A 17 43.48 -39.19 29.82
N ALA A 18 42.66 -39.17 28.76
CA ALA A 18 43.06 -39.66 27.44
C ALA A 18 44.12 -38.75 26.82
N ILE A 19 43.96 -37.42 26.92
CA ILE A 19 44.96 -36.45 26.43
C ILE A 19 46.27 -36.57 27.22
N ARG A 20 46.23 -36.78 28.54
CA ARG A 20 47.46 -37.00 29.34
C ARG A 20 48.20 -38.27 28.94
N LYS A 21 47.47 -39.35 28.64
CA LYS A 21 48.05 -40.61 28.16
C LYS A 21 48.64 -40.45 26.77
N ARG A 22 47.93 -39.76 25.87
CA ARG A 22 48.41 -39.42 24.51
C ARG A 22 49.66 -38.57 24.56
N ALA A 23 49.67 -37.51 25.38
CA ALA A 23 50.83 -36.64 25.58
C ALA A 23 52.06 -37.39 26.13
N ALA A 24 51.88 -38.41 26.96
CA ALA A 24 52.96 -39.25 27.45
C ALA A 24 53.49 -40.22 26.37
N ASN A 25 52.58 -40.83 25.60
CA ASN A 25 52.93 -41.76 24.53
C ASN A 25 53.60 -41.08 23.33
N GLU A 26 53.16 -39.87 22.99
CA GLU A 26 53.65 -39.08 21.84
C GLU A 26 54.73 -38.06 22.25
N GLY A 27 55.18 -38.06 23.51
CA GLY A 27 56.30 -37.23 23.97
C GLY A 27 56.06 -35.72 23.91
N TRP A 28 54.86 -35.23 24.24
CA TRP A 28 54.55 -33.80 24.17
C TRP A 28 55.32 -32.99 25.22
N THR A 29 56.03 -31.95 24.78
CA THR A 29 56.84 -31.08 25.67
C THR A 29 55.99 -29.98 26.31
N PRO A 30 55.78 -30.00 27.65
CA PRO A 30 55.05 -28.94 28.34
C PRO A 30 55.91 -27.68 28.51
N LEU A 31 55.27 -26.51 28.45
CA LEU A 31 55.91 -25.22 28.73
C LEU A 31 56.17 -25.05 30.24
N PRO A 32 57.27 -24.38 30.64
CA PRO A 32 57.58 -24.14 32.06
C PRO A 32 56.51 -23.26 32.73
N LYS A 33 56.04 -23.69 33.91
CA LYS A 33 54.91 -23.08 34.64
C LYS A 33 55.16 -21.60 34.97
N ARG A 34 54.19 -20.73 34.66
CA ARG A 34 54.10 -19.34 35.20
C ARG A 34 52.86 -19.05 36.05
N ALA A 35 51.93 -20.00 36.26
CA ALA A 35 50.70 -19.73 37.02
C ALA A 35 50.28 -20.87 37.97
N LYS A 36 49.74 -20.50 39.13
CA LYS A 36 49.14 -21.40 40.15
C LYS A 36 47.82 -21.98 39.61
N GLY A 37 47.84 -23.26 39.22
CA GLY A 37 46.66 -24.01 38.79
C GLY A 37 47.07 -25.38 38.22
N GLY A 38 46.33 -26.44 38.54
CA GLY A 38 46.64 -27.81 38.09
C GLY A 38 46.39 -27.99 36.59
N GLY A 39 47.43 -28.29 35.82
CA GLY A 39 47.35 -28.62 34.38
C GLY A 39 48.67 -28.39 33.66
N LYS A 40 48.99 -29.22 32.64
CA LYS A 40 50.13 -28.98 31.73
C LYS A 40 49.67 -28.06 30.59
N VAL A 41 50.53 -27.11 30.22
CA VAL A 41 50.31 -26.16 29.12
C VAL A 41 51.26 -26.50 27.98
N TYR A 42 50.76 -26.50 26.76
CA TYR A 42 51.52 -26.78 25.55
C TYR A 42 51.42 -25.62 24.57
N ASP A 43 52.41 -25.45 23.70
CA ASP A 43 52.26 -24.56 22.54
C ASP A 43 51.55 -25.31 21.41
N LEU A 44 50.36 -24.85 21.03
CA LEU A 44 49.52 -25.47 20.01
C LEU A 44 50.22 -25.61 18.65
N ALA A 45 51.16 -24.73 18.34
CA ALA A 45 51.93 -24.79 17.10
C ALA A 45 52.96 -25.93 17.11
N ALA A 46 53.48 -26.30 18.28
CA ALA A 46 54.52 -27.29 18.47
C ALA A 46 53.99 -28.70 18.81
N LEU A 47 52.66 -28.86 18.94
CA LEU A 47 52.04 -30.16 19.21
C LEU A 47 52.06 -31.06 17.96
N PRO A 48 52.41 -32.35 18.11
CA PRO A 48 52.41 -33.33 17.02
C PRO A 48 51.00 -33.89 16.76
N ILE A 49 50.05 -33.00 16.46
CA ILE A 49 48.64 -33.30 16.19
C ILE A 49 48.30 -33.00 14.73
N SER A 50 47.20 -33.58 14.22
CA SER A 50 46.79 -33.35 12.84
C SER A 50 46.39 -31.88 12.62
N ARG A 51 46.40 -31.43 11.34
CA ARG A 51 45.96 -30.08 10.98
C ARG A 51 44.50 -29.83 11.39
N GLU A 52 43.64 -30.83 11.23
CA GLU A 52 42.22 -30.79 11.59
C GLU A 52 42.04 -30.65 13.11
N GLU A 53 42.75 -31.46 13.90
CA GLU A 53 42.74 -31.36 15.37
C GLU A 53 43.20 -29.97 15.84
N ARG A 54 44.21 -29.39 15.17
CA ARG A 54 44.72 -28.06 15.47
C ARG A 54 43.72 -26.95 15.15
N GLU A 55 42.94 -27.07 14.08
CA GLU A 55 41.88 -26.12 13.72
C GLU A 55 40.70 -26.19 14.68
N LEU A 56 40.30 -27.39 15.12
CA LEU A 56 39.26 -27.58 16.16
C LEU A 56 39.63 -26.91 17.49
N ILE A 57 40.89 -27.09 17.94
CA ILE A 57 41.38 -26.46 19.17
C ILE A 57 41.41 -24.93 19.04
N ARG A 58 41.77 -24.40 17.86
CA ARG A 58 41.71 -22.94 17.61
C ARG A 58 40.29 -22.40 17.64
N GLY A 59 39.34 -23.10 17.01
CA GLY A 59 37.92 -22.74 17.00
C GLY A 59 37.34 -22.68 18.42
N TYR A 60 37.56 -23.73 19.21
CA TYR A 60 37.11 -23.81 20.60
C TYR A 60 37.65 -22.66 21.48
N LEU A 61 38.92 -22.28 21.31
CA LEU A 61 39.52 -21.18 22.07
C LEU A 61 39.01 -19.80 21.63
N ALA A 62 38.68 -19.63 20.35
CA ALA A 62 38.06 -18.42 19.84
C ALA A 62 36.63 -18.25 20.40
N ASP A 63 35.85 -19.34 20.45
CA ASP A 63 34.50 -19.34 21.04
C ASP A 63 34.53 -19.06 22.55
N GLN A 64 35.51 -19.60 23.27
CA GLN A 64 35.75 -19.28 24.69
C GLN A 64 36.09 -17.79 24.91
N GLN A 65 36.85 -17.17 23.99
CA GLN A 65 37.14 -15.74 24.07
C GLN A 65 35.92 -14.88 23.73
N LEU A 66 35.12 -15.29 22.75
CA LEU A 66 33.87 -14.61 22.39
C LEU A 66 32.86 -14.69 23.55
N GLY A 67 32.74 -15.85 24.19
CA GLY A 67 31.89 -16.08 25.36
C GLY A 67 32.21 -15.15 26.54
N LYS A 68 33.50 -14.95 26.84
CA LYS A 68 33.97 -14.04 27.90
C LYS A 68 33.66 -12.57 27.60
N LEU A 69 33.82 -12.15 26.35
CA LEU A 69 33.46 -10.79 25.90
C LEU A 69 31.94 -10.55 26.02
N THR A 70 31.11 -11.56 25.72
CA THR A 70 29.66 -11.46 25.88
C THR A 70 29.19 -11.47 27.34
N GLU A 71 29.88 -12.14 28.25
CA GLU A 71 29.59 -12.09 29.70
C GLU A 71 30.00 -10.76 30.33
N GLU A 72 31.16 -10.19 29.93
CA GLU A 72 31.59 -8.85 30.38
C GLU A 72 30.64 -7.74 29.89
N THR A 73 30.01 -7.94 28.73
CA THR A 73 29.00 -6.99 28.20
C THR A 73 27.64 -7.12 28.91
N ARG A 74 27.34 -8.27 29.55
CA ARG A 74 26.09 -8.51 30.29
C ARG A 74 26.08 -7.98 31.73
N GLN A 75 27.24 -7.63 32.29
CA GLN A 75 27.36 -7.10 33.66
C GLN A 75 27.30 -5.57 33.74
N ILE A 76 26.93 -4.88 32.66
CA ILE A 76 26.64 -3.45 32.70
C ILE A 76 25.26 -3.24 33.36
N PRO A 77 25.15 -2.57 34.52
CA PRO A 77 23.86 -2.36 35.16
C PRO A 77 22.97 -1.41 34.34
N GLU A 78 21.71 -1.79 34.24
CA GLU A 78 20.60 -1.05 33.65
C GLU A 78 20.40 0.30 34.36
N ALA A 79 20.38 1.38 33.58
CA ALA A 79 20.33 2.75 34.09
C ALA A 79 18.97 3.08 34.76
N LEU A 80 19.02 3.45 36.05
CA LEU A 80 17.97 4.19 36.74
C LEU A 80 18.25 5.72 36.67
N PRO A 81 17.24 6.59 36.86
CA PRO A 81 17.21 7.95 36.31
C PRO A 81 18.15 8.88 37.05
N CYS A 82 18.90 9.68 36.27
CA CYS A 82 19.81 10.71 36.74
C CYS A 82 19.04 11.98 37.12
N ASP A 83 19.04 12.29 38.42
CA ASP A 83 18.98 13.66 38.91
C ASP A 83 20.43 14.15 39.17
N ASP A 84 20.73 15.30 38.59
CA ASP A 84 21.84 16.23 38.86
C ASP A 84 23.29 15.88 38.41
N PRO A 85 23.85 16.53 37.35
CA PRO A 85 25.18 16.24 36.80
C PRO A 85 26.29 17.16 37.36
N GLN A 86 26.40 17.32 38.68
CA GLN A 86 27.42 18.20 39.29
C GLN A 86 28.34 17.59 40.36
N THR A 87 28.32 16.28 40.61
CA THR A 87 29.15 15.69 41.69
C THR A 87 29.95 14.45 41.28
N ALA A 88 30.50 14.42 40.06
CA ALA A 88 31.39 13.35 39.60
C ALA A 88 32.79 13.82 39.17
N LEU A 89 33.21 15.00 39.65
CA LEU A 89 34.52 15.61 39.39
C LEU A 89 35.26 15.89 40.69
N ALA A 90 35.45 14.87 41.53
CA ALA A 90 36.39 14.91 42.64
C ALA A 90 36.58 13.49 43.21
N THR A 91 37.62 12.79 42.77
CA THR A 91 38.42 11.81 43.54
C THR A 91 39.19 10.93 42.55
N LYS A 92 40.49 11.23 42.38
CA LYS A 92 41.60 10.30 42.12
C LYS A 92 42.85 11.15 41.85
N GLU A 93 43.33 11.80 42.90
CA GLU A 93 44.74 12.17 43.02
C GLU A 93 45.41 11.15 43.96
N ASP A 94 46.71 10.95 43.76
CA ASP A 94 47.62 10.03 44.46
C ASP A 94 47.69 8.57 43.99
N ALA A 95 48.23 8.41 42.79
CA ALA A 95 49.30 7.43 42.55
C ALA A 95 50.28 8.01 41.52
N GLY A 96 51.52 8.28 41.93
CA GLY A 96 52.57 8.83 41.07
C GLY A 96 52.89 7.92 39.88
N LEU A 97 52.26 8.21 38.75
CA LEU A 97 52.62 7.72 37.41
C LEU A 97 53.30 8.86 36.65
N PRO A 98 54.32 8.58 35.81
CA PRO A 98 55.01 9.60 35.04
C PRO A 98 53.99 10.35 34.17
N ALA A 99 54.10 11.68 34.11
CA ALA A 99 53.16 12.55 33.39
C ALA A 99 52.93 12.07 31.95
N VAL A 100 51.86 11.32 31.73
CA VAL A 100 51.41 10.87 30.42
C VAL A 100 50.90 12.12 29.72
N ILE A 101 51.50 12.44 28.57
CA ILE A 101 51.02 13.55 27.74
C ILE A 101 49.54 13.28 27.43
N ASP A 102 48.67 14.27 27.69
CA ASP A 102 47.29 14.23 27.22
C ASP A 102 47.27 14.15 25.68
N VAL A 103 46.97 12.95 25.18
CA VAL A 103 46.98 12.61 23.75
C VAL A 103 45.56 12.78 23.21
N GLN A 104 45.44 13.47 22.07
CA GLN A 104 44.13 13.68 21.44
C GLN A 104 43.51 12.35 21.00
N ASP A 105 42.21 12.18 21.23
CA ASP A 105 41.46 11.05 20.67
C ASP A 105 41.54 11.08 19.14
N LEU A 106 41.94 9.96 18.55
CA LEU A 106 42.11 9.81 17.10
C LEU A 106 40.79 10.05 16.34
N GLY A 107 39.66 9.66 16.93
CA GLY A 107 38.33 9.86 16.37
C GLY A 107 37.92 11.34 16.26
N SER A 108 38.51 12.18 17.11
CA SER A 108 38.25 13.62 17.17
C SER A 108 39.10 14.47 16.20
N LEU A 109 40.14 13.88 15.59
CA LEU A 109 41.08 14.62 14.74
C LEU A 109 40.44 15.00 13.39
N LYS A 110 40.57 16.26 13.00
CA LYS A 110 40.20 16.72 11.65
C LYS A 110 41.10 16.09 10.59
N THR A 111 40.61 15.95 9.37
CA THR A 111 41.36 15.37 8.24
C THR A 111 42.74 16.03 8.02
N TRP A 112 42.84 17.35 8.21
CA TRP A 112 44.13 18.05 8.11
C TRP A 112 45.06 17.76 9.30
N GLN A 113 44.53 17.47 10.49
CA GLN A 113 45.31 17.04 11.66
C GLN A 113 45.81 15.62 11.47
N GLN A 114 44.95 14.72 10.97
CA GLN A 114 45.29 13.33 10.61
C GLN A 114 46.39 13.31 9.54
N ARG A 115 46.21 14.00 8.41
CA ARG A 115 47.22 14.07 7.34
C ARG A 115 48.58 14.59 7.83
N ARG A 116 48.59 15.51 8.80
CA ARG A 116 49.83 16.02 9.42
C ARG A 116 50.44 15.02 10.39
N MET A 117 49.62 14.35 11.19
CA MET A 117 50.04 13.28 12.08
C MET A 117 50.68 12.14 11.27
N ASP A 118 50.03 11.70 10.19
CA ASP A 118 50.53 10.65 9.31
C ASP A 118 51.87 11.04 8.67
N ALA A 119 51.97 12.25 8.12
CA ALA A 119 53.23 12.77 7.57
C ALA A 119 54.35 12.81 8.62
N ARG A 120 54.04 13.20 9.87
CA ARG A 120 55.01 13.19 10.98
C ARG A 120 55.40 11.77 11.36
N LEU A 121 54.44 10.84 11.39
CA LEU A 121 54.68 9.44 11.74
C LEU A 121 55.69 8.78 10.80
N VAL A 122 55.61 9.07 9.49
CA VAL A 122 56.61 8.58 8.52
C VAL A 122 58.03 8.97 8.92
N PHE A 123 58.26 10.24 9.29
CA PHE A 123 59.57 10.68 9.77
C PHE A 123 59.96 10.06 11.11
N ILE A 124 58.99 9.84 12.02
CA ILE A 124 59.26 9.14 13.29
C ILE A 124 59.67 7.68 13.04
N ARG A 125 59.03 6.96 12.12
CA ARG A 125 59.42 5.57 11.77
C ARG A 125 60.83 5.50 11.19
N LEU A 126 61.24 6.50 10.40
CA LEU A 126 62.62 6.61 9.92
C LEU A 126 63.61 6.84 11.06
N ILE A 127 63.23 7.65 12.07
CA ILE A 127 64.04 7.87 13.27
C ILE A 127 64.10 6.61 14.15
N GLU A 128 63.03 5.82 14.27
CA GLU A 128 63.04 4.52 14.98
C GLU A 128 63.98 3.51 14.32
N ARG A 129 64.01 3.46 12.97
CA ARG A 129 64.97 2.61 12.26
C ARG A 129 66.40 3.06 12.49
N ALA A 130 66.66 4.36 12.38
CA ALA A 130 67.98 4.94 12.65
C ALA A 130 68.42 4.78 14.11
N GLU A 131 67.49 4.74 15.07
CA GLU A 131 67.77 4.44 16.49
C GLU A 131 68.45 3.08 16.67
N MET A 132 68.05 2.06 15.89
CA MET A 132 68.63 0.70 15.95
C MET A 132 70.01 0.60 15.28
N GLU A 133 70.26 1.39 14.23
CA GLU A 133 71.45 1.24 13.38
C GLU A 133 72.59 2.22 13.72
N ALA A 134 72.26 3.48 14.02
CA ALA A 134 73.25 4.57 14.10
C ALA A 134 73.01 5.56 15.25
N GLY A 135 71.84 5.49 15.89
CA GLY A 135 71.39 6.37 16.98
C GLY A 135 70.52 7.54 16.49
N VAL A 136 69.56 7.92 17.34
CA VAL A 136 68.51 8.94 17.08
C VAL A 136 69.09 10.27 16.55
N SER A 137 70.17 10.76 17.15
CA SER A 137 70.75 12.06 16.74
C SER A 137 71.30 12.03 15.31
N LYS A 138 71.94 10.93 14.90
CA LYS A 138 72.47 10.78 13.54
C LYS A 138 71.33 10.66 12.52
N GLY A 139 70.26 9.94 12.86
CA GLY A 139 69.05 9.85 12.04
C GLY A 139 68.35 11.20 11.83
N ILE A 140 68.23 11.99 12.90
CA ILE A 140 67.67 13.36 12.82
C ILE A 140 68.56 14.27 11.98
N ASP A 141 69.89 14.24 12.18
CA ASP A 141 70.83 15.08 11.44
C ASP A 141 70.84 14.72 9.94
N TYR A 142 70.74 13.44 9.60
CA TYR A 142 70.54 12.97 8.22
C TYR A 142 69.27 13.53 7.59
N LEU A 143 68.10 13.35 8.25
CA LEU A 143 66.82 13.84 7.73
C LEU A 143 66.79 15.36 7.56
N VAL A 144 67.44 16.11 8.45
CA VAL A 144 67.56 17.58 8.32
C VAL A 144 68.46 17.96 7.14
N ARG A 145 69.60 17.28 6.95
CA ARG A 145 70.54 17.57 5.86
C ARG A 145 69.91 17.29 4.50
N GLU A 146 69.34 16.10 4.33
CA GLU A 146 68.72 15.66 3.07
C GLU A 146 67.44 16.45 2.75
N SER A 147 66.62 16.76 3.76
CA SER A 147 65.42 17.61 3.58
C SER A 147 65.77 19.02 3.12
N LYS A 148 66.92 19.58 3.56
CA LYS A 148 67.42 20.89 3.13
C LYS A 148 68.02 20.85 1.72
N ALA A 149 68.75 19.77 1.41
CA ALA A 149 69.36 19.57 0.10
C ALA A 149 68.34 19.17 -0.98
N GLY A 150 67.12 18.73 -0.59
CA GLY A 150 66.09 18.29 -1.53
C GLY A 150 66.36 16.92 -2.12
N THR A 151 67.23 16.13 -1.48
CA THR A 151 67.76 14.84 -1.97
C THR A 151 67.11 13.64 -1.28
N LEU A 152 66.08 13.85 -0.45
CA LEU A 152 65.24 12.75 0.03
C LEU A 152 64.51 12.08 -1.15
N PRO A 153 64.16 10.78 -1.03
CA PRO A 153 63.23 10.13 -1.95
C PRO A 153 61.99 11.00 -2.19
N GLU A 154 61.53 11.05 -3.44
CA GLU A 154 60.46 11.94 -3.90
C GLU A 154 59.23 11.91 -2.97
N GLU A 155 58.77 10.71 -2.62
CA GLU A 155 57.64 10.49 -1.70
C GLU A 155 57.84 11.11 -0.31
N LEU A 156 59.07 11.08 0.23
CA LEU A 156 59.40 11.67 1.53
C LEU A 156 59.56 13.19 1.43
N GLN A 157 60.10 13.67 0.32
CA GLN A 157 60.29 15.10 0.07
C GLN A 157 58.94 15.82 -0.03
N GLU A 158 57.92 15.20 -0.62
CA GLU A 158 56.55 15.73 -0.67
C GLU A 158 55.88 15.83 0.71
N LEU A 159 56.24 14.97 1.67
CA LEU A 159 55.65 14.96 3.02
C LEU A 159 56.23 16.04 3.95
N VAL A 160 57.42 16.56 3.64
CA VAL A 160 58.08 17.63 4.41
C VAL A 160 57.18 18.86 4.62
N PRO A 161 56.61 19.50 3.57
CA PRO A 161 55.74 20.67 3.75
C PRO A 161 54.46 20.34 4.53
N VAL A 162 53.93 19.13 4.36
CA VAL A 162 52.73 18.65 5.07
C VAL A 162 53.01 18.55 6.56
N ALA A 163 54.09 17.90 6.98
CA ALA A 163 54.46 17.70 8.37
C ALA A 163 54.79 19.02 9.12
N ASN A 164 55.45 19.96 8.44
CA ASN A 164 55.92 21.22 9.02
C ASN A 164 54.85 22.30 9.22
N ALA A 165 53.67 22.17 8.58
CA ALA A 165 52.51 23.06 8.77
C ALA A 165 52.72 24.56 8.44
N ARG A 166 53.87 24.95 7.87
CA ARG A 166 54.20 26.31 7.46
C ARG A 166 55.04 26.28 6.17
N SER A 167 54.42 26.53 5.02
CA SER A 167 55.14 27.03 3.86
C SER A 167 55.43 28.52 4.10
N GLY A 168 56.70 28.89 4.30
CA GLY A 168 57.07 30.31 4.19
C GLY A 168 56.72 30.84 2.80
N LYS A 169 56.64 32.17 2.62
CA LYS A 169 56.64 32.80 1.30
C LYS A 169 57.85 32.26 0.52
N GLY A 170 57.65 31.30 -0.38
CA GLY A 170 58.72 30.66 -1.16
C GLY A 170 58.93 29.14 -0.97
N GLY A 171 58.11 28.43 -0.18
CA GLY A 171 58.12 26.94 -0.16
C GLY A 171 59.35 26.23 0.44
N ALA A 172 60.44 26.95 0.72
CA ALA A 172 61.75 26.40 1.07
C ALA A 172 61.99 26.08 2.57
N ARG A 173 60.98 25.64 3.34
CA ARG A 173 61.18 25.34 4.77
C ARG A 173 61.35 23.83 5.03
N ALA A 174 62.61 23.40 5.05
CA ALA A 174 63.02 22.04 5.39
C ALA A 174 62.72 21.65 6.86
N LEU A 175 62.82 20.35 7.17
CA LEU A 175 62.76 19.85 8.55
C LEU A 175 63.89 20.46 9.40
N SER A 176 63.61 20.74 10.68
CA SER A 176 64.61 21.25 11.62
C SER A 176 64.87 20.23 12.72
N ARG A 177 66.11 20.19 13.22
CA ARG A 177 66.52 19.30 14.32
C ARG A 177 65.61 19.48 15.54
N ARG A 178 65.29 20.73 15.90
CA ARG A 178 64.38 21.05 17.01
C ARG A 178 62.96 20.51 16.78
N THR A 179 62.45 20.58 15.56
CA THR A 179 61.11 20.08 15.21
C THR A 179 61.02 18.56 15.33
N LEU A 180 61.98 17.85 14.73
CA LEU A 180 62.04 16.39 14.76
C LEU A 180 62.30 15.87 16.18
N MET A 181 63.19 16.51 16.93
CA MET A 181 63.44 16.15 18.33
C MET A 181 62.21 16.37 19.22
N ARG A 182 61.43 17.43 18.97
CA ARG A 182 60.16 17.65 19.67
C ARG A 182 59.15 16.55 19.35
N TRP A 183 58.92 16.24 18.07
CA TRP A 183 58.00 15.16 17.68
C TRP A 183 58.43 13.80 18.24
N TRP A 184 59.73 13.51 18.22
CA TRP A 184 60.31 12.31 18.80
C TRP A 184 60.09 12.23 20.31
N SER A 185 60.35 13.33 21.02
CA SER A 185 60.09 13.45 22.46
C SER A 185 58.59 13.27 22.76
N ASP A 186 57.70 13.92 22.01
CA ASP A 186 56.25 13.82 22.21
C ASP A 186 55.76 12.38 21.98
N TYR A 187 56.30 11.69 20.97
CA TYR A 187 56.01 10.29 20.66
C TYR A 187 56.51 9.30 21.72
N LYS A 188 57.74 9.48 22.23
CA LYS A 188 58.28 8.59 23.27
C LYS A 188 57.60 8.82 24.63
N LYS A 189 57.34 10.08 24.99
CA LYS A 189 56.63 10.43 26.23
C LYS A 189 55.17 9.96 26.24
N SER A 190 54.56 9.77 25.07
CA SER A 190 53.23 9.15 24.95
C SER A 190 53.25 7.62 24.95
N GLY A 191 54.41 6.98 25.19
CA GLY A 191 54.55 5.52 25.16
C GLY A 191 54.48 4.93 23.75
N GLY A 192 54.78 5.72 22.70
CA GLY A 192 54.69 5.29 21.31
C GLY A 192 53.30 5.51 20.67
N ASN A 193 52.44 6.29 21.33
CA ASN A 193 51.15 6.66 20.75
C ASN A 193 51.33 7.78 19.71
N TYR A 194 51.13 7.44 18.43
CA TYR A 194 51.28 8.33 17.29
C TYR A 194 50.27 9.48 17.27
N ALA A 195 49.15 9.39 17.99
CA ALA A 195 48.20 10.49 18.14
C ALA A 195 48.84 11.73 18.80
N ALA A 196 49.94 11.57 19.55
CA ALA A 196 50.72 12.68 20.12
C ALA A 196 51.39 13.55 19.03
N LEU A 197 51.53 13.04 17.82
CA LEU A 197 52.08 13.76 16.67
C LEU A 197 51.05 14.68 16.01
N ALA A 198 49.75 14.57 16.35
CA ALA A 198 48.72 15.44 15.82
C ALA A 198 48.87 16.88 16.36
N PRO A 199 48.69 17.91 15.50
CA PRO A 199 48.72 19.29 15.96
C PRO A 199 47.50 19.59 16.84
N LYS A 200 47.75 20.11 18.05
CA LYS A 200 46.70 20.55 18.97
C LYS A 200 45.92 21.75 18.39
N THR A 201 44.60 21.71 18.49
CA THR A 201 43.73 22.85 18.19
C THR A 201 43.10 23.32 19.50
N VAL A 202 43.22 24.61 19.82
CA VAL A 202 42.50 25.21 20.94
C VAL A 202 41.15 25.66 20.41
N GLU A 203 40.16 24.77 20.41
CA GLU A 203 38.78 25.19 20.16
C GLU A 203 38.24 25.82 21.44
N LYS A 204 37.88 27.11 21.36
CA LYS A 204 37.17 27.77 22.46
C LYS A 204 35.70 27.42 22.35
N ASP A 205 35.31 26.29 22.92
CA ASP A 205 33.91 25.86 23.05
C ASP A 205 33.20 26.57 24.21
N GLN A 206 33.42 27.88 24.34
CA GLN A 206 32.70 28.70 25.31
C GLN A 206 31.44 29.27 24.66
N LEU A 207 30.30 28.96 25.25
CA LEU A 207 29.03 29.61 24.89
C LEU A 207 29.16 31.12 25.15
N PRO A 208 28.83 31.97 24.16
CA PRO A 208 28.80 33.41 24.38
C PRO A 208 27.84 33.76 25.53
N PRO A 209 28.17 34.74 26.40
CA PRO A 209 27.31 35.11 27.54
C PRO A 209 25.87 35.46 27.14
N TRP A 210 25.69 36.00 25.93
CA TRP A 210 24.39 36.40 25.37
C TRP A 210 23.58 35.26 24.74
N ALA A 211 24.15 34.06 24.60
CA ALA A 211 23.55 32.97 23.82
C ALA A 211 22.19 32.52 24.38
N ALA A 212 22.08 32.36 25.71
CA ALA A 212 20.85 31.90 26.35
C ALA A 212 19.71 32.94 26.20
N ALA A 213 20.01 34.22 26.42
CA ALA A 213 19.05 35.30 26.25
C ALA A 213 18.58 35.43 24.80
N PHE A 214 19.48 35.32 23.83
CA PHE A 214 19.13 35.30 22.41
C PHE A 214 18.25 34.10 22.05
N LEU A 215 18.61 32.89 22.49
CA LEU A 215 17.83 31.68 22.22
C LEU A 215 16.41 31.76 22.80
N LYS A 216 16.22 32.36 23.97
CA LYS A 216 14.89 32.58 24.57
C LYS A 216 13.97 33.41 23.64
N GLN A 217 14.52 34.38 22.92
CA GLN A 217 13.75 35.18 21.94
C GLN A 217 13.58 34.46 20.61
N TYR A 218 14.60 33.73 20.16
CA TYR A 218 14.61 33.07 18.85
C TYR A 218 13.81 31.76 18.82
N GLN A 219 13.72 31.02 19.93
CA GLN A 219 13.09 29.70 20.06
C GLN A 219 11.56 29.77 20.21
N VAL A 220 10.90 30.49 19.30
CA VAL A 220 9.45 30.73 19.33
C VAL A 220 8.75 30.14 18.11
N PRO A 221 7.49 29.66 18.24
CA PRO A 221 6.78 28.94 17.17
C PRO A 221 6.47 29.81 15.95
N GLN A 222 6.47 31.15 16.09
CA GLN A 222 6.28 32.09 14.98
C GLN A 222 7.46 32.12 14.01
N LYS A 223 8.56 31.42 14.30
CA LYS A 223 9.74 31.30 13.44
C LYS A 223 10.33 32.65 13.02
N ILE A 224 10.34 33.63 13.94
CA ILE A 224 10.87 34.98 13.71
C ILE A 224 12.31 34.97 13.18
N SER A 225 12.68 36.06 12.50
CA SER A 225 14.02 36.22 11.91
C SER A 225 15.09 36.41 13.00
N VAL A 226 16.36 36.28 12.63
CA VAL A 226 17.49 36.55 13.55
C VAL A 226 17.52 38.02 13.95
N ALA A 227 17.23 38.93 13.02
CA ALA A 227 17.17 40.36 13.27
C ALA A 227 16.07 40.69 14.30
N ASP A 228 14.86 40.15 14.13
CA ASP A 228 13.75 40.37 15.06
C ASP A 228 14.04 39.83 16.46
N ALA A 229 14.71 38.67 16.55
CA ALA A 229 15.09 38.10 17.85
C ALA A 229 16.12 38.97 18.58
N ILE A 230 17.04 39.61 17.86
CA ILE A 230 17.99 40.57 18.44
C ILE A 230 17.27 41.84 18.91
N GLU A 231 16.33 42.38 18.12
CA GLU A 231 15.54 43.54 18.54
C GLU A 231 14.70 43.23 19.78
N ARG A 232 14.07 42.06 19.85
CA ARG A 232 13.37 41.60 21.06
C ARG A 232 14.30 41.44 22.25
N MET A 233 15.52 40.95 22.03
CA MET A 233 16.53 40.82 23.08
C MET A 233 16.95 42.21 23.62
N LYS A 234 17.12 43.21 22.76
CA LYS A 234 17.45 44.59 23.17
C LYS A 234 16.39 45.20 24.08
N MET A 235 15.11 44.91 23.82
CA MET A 235 13.99 45.45 24.60
C MET A 235 13.92 44.90 26.03
N VAL A 236 14.50 43.73 26.29
CA VAL A 236 14.45 43.04 27.58
C VAL A 236 15.80 42.94 28.28
N ALA A 237 16.88 43.40 27.64
CA ALA A 237 18.24 43.34 28.17
C ALA A 237 18.43 44.37 29.29
N LEU A 238 19.10 43.97 30.38
CA LEU A 238 19.48 44.89 31.45
C LEU A 238 20.65 45.80 31.01
N PRO A 239 20.79 46.99 31.60
CA PRO A 239 21.92 47.87 31.30
C PRO A 239 23.27 47.17 31.49
N GLY A 240 24.09 47.15 30.43
CA GLY A 240 25.41 46.51 30.44
C GLY A 240 25.44 45.05 29.95
N GLU A 241 24.29 44.43 29.66
CA GLU A 241 24.27 43.08 29.07
C GLU A 241 24.80 43.08 27.63
N PRO A 242 25.64 42.09 27.26
CA PRO A 242 26.18 42.01 25.91
C PRO A 242 25.08 41.61 24.92
N ILE A 243 24.95 42.37 23.82
CA ILE A 243 24.03 42.07 22.73
C ILE A 243 24.84 41.66 21.49
N PRO A 244 24.53 40.52 20.83
CA PRO A 244 25.26 40.11 19.64
C PRO A 244 24.93 40.98 18.44
N SER A 245 25.90 41.13 17.54
CA SER A 245 25.60 41.53 16.16
C SER A 245 24.91 40.40 15.40
N GLU A 246 24.15 40.73 14.36
CA GLU A 246 23.46 39.73 13.54
C GLU A 246 24.42 38.66 12.98
N GLY A 247 25.62 39.08 12.55
CA GLY A 247 26.67 38.17 12.08
C GLY A 247 27.19 37.23 13.18
N GLN A 248 27.29 37.69 14.43
CA GLN A 248 27.65 36.84 15.57
C GLN A 248 26.55 35.83 15.88
N ALA A 249 25.29 36.25 15.92
CA ALA A 249 24.14 35.38 16.14
C ALA A 249 24.01 34.30 15.05
N ARG A 250 24.15 34.66 13.76
CA ARG A 250 24.14 33.70 12.63
C ARG A 250 25.28 32.70 12.73
N ARG A 251 26.50 33.13 13.08
CA ARG A 251 27.65 32.23 13.29
C ARG A 251 27.44 31.29 14.47
N PHE A 252 26.86 31.79 15.57
CA PHE A 252 26.49 30.98 16.72
C PHE A 252 25.49 29.91 16.35
N LEU A 253 24.38 30.26 15.68
CA LEU A 253 23.37 29.30 15.23
C LEU A 253 23.93 28.22 14.29
N LYS A 254 24.97 28.53 13.49
CA LYS A 254 25.63 27.55 12.62
C LYS A 254 26.49 26.54 13.40
N LYS A 255 27.05 26.94 14.53
CA LYS A 255 27.88 26.10 15.41
C LYS A 255 27.06 25.35 16.46
N PHE A 256 25.92 25.90 16.85
CA PHE A 256 25.05 25.31 17.86
C PHE A 256 24.31 24.09 17.31
N SER A 257 23.85 23.21 18.22
CA SER A 257 23.10 22.00 17.88
C SER A 257 21.89 22.33 17.00
N ARG A 258 21.81 21.67 15.84
CA ARG A 258 20.71 21.88 14.89
C ARG A 258 19.34 21.57 15.50
N LEU A 259 19.29 20.62 16.44
CA LEU A 259 18.07 20.27 17.17
C LEU A 259 17.70 21.36 18.17
N ASP A 260 18.67 21.86 18.94
CA ASP A 260 18.41 22.87 19.96
C ASP A 260 18.03 24.21 19.34
N VAL A 261 18.60 24.59 18.19
CA VAL A 261 18.14 25.78 17.44
C VAL A 261 16.64 25.71 17.12
N GLN A 262 16.11 24.52 16.84
CA GLN A 262 14.70 24.32 16.46
C GLN A 262 13.77 24.06 17.64
N ARG A 263 14.33 23.87 18.85
CA ARG A 263 13.55 23.74 20.09
C ARG A 263 12.66 24.97 20.25
N GLY A 264 11.39 24.79 20.60
CA GLY A 264 10.39 25.86 20.70
C GLY A 264 9.91 26.45 19.35
N ARG A 265 10.73 26.42 18.30
CA ARG A 265 10.35 26.84 16.92
C ARG A 265 9.51 25.82 16.17
N LYS A 266 9.65 24.54 16.52
CA LYS A 266 8.99 23.40 15.91
C LYS A 266 8.32 22.54 16.98
N THR A 267 7.15 22.01 16.66
CA THR A 267 6.48 21.04 17.53
C THR A 267 7.26 19.71 17.57
N ALA A 268 6.99 18.87 18.57
CA ALA A 268 7.58 17.52 18.63
C ALA A 268 7.25 16.66 17.40
N SER A 269 6.16 16.95 16.68
CA SER A 269 5.82 16.33 15.40
C SER A 269 6.75 16.81 14.27
N GLU A 270 6.95 18.12 14.13
CA GLU A 270 7.85 18.67 13.10
C GLU A 270 9.33 18.35 13.38
N LEU A 271 9.74 18.27 14.64
CA LEU A 271 11.11 17.89 15.04
C LEU A 271 11.41 16.42 14.78
N ARG A 272 10.40 15.54 14.66
CA ARG A 272 10.62 14.12 14.40
C ARG A 272 11.29 13.84 13.06
N GLY A 273 11.13 14.72 12.06
CA GLY A 273 11.86 14.64 10.79
C GLY A 273 13.37 14.91 10.92
N GLN A 274 13.82 15.45 12.06
CA GLN A 274 15.24 15.71 12.36
C GLN A 274 15.79 14.75 13.42
N ARG A 275 14.93 13.93 14.04
CA ARG A 275 15.33 12.89 15.00
C ARG A 275 15.65 11.59 14.26
N MET A 276 16.30 10.67 14.98
CA MET A 276 16.59 9.33 14.47
C MET A 276 15.31 8.67 13.93
N TYR A 277 15.36 8.21 12.70
CA TYR A 277 14.29 7.43 12.09
C TYR A 277 14.24 6.04 12.74
N ARG A 278 13.11 5.68 13.36
CA ARG A 278 12.91 4.33 13.90
C ARG A 278 12.37 3.44 12.77
N GLN A 279 13.21 2.56 12.25
CA GLN A 279 12.79 1.50 11.34
C GLN A 279 12.10 0.39 12.14
N ARG A 280 10.95 -0.10 11.65
CA ARG A 280 10.30 -1.30 12.20
C ARG A 280 10.90 -2.50 11.47
N ASP A 281 11.53 -3.41 12.23
CA ASP A 281 11.98 -4.69 11.69
C ASP A 281 10.82 -5.69 11.73
N VAL A 282 10.74 -6.54 10.71
CA VAL A 282 9.72 -7.59 10.58
C VAL A 282 10.33 -8.99 10.42
N SER A 283 11.64 -9.12 10.62
CA SER A 283 12.41 -10.35 10.39
C SER A 283 11.98 -11.54 11.27
N GLU A 284 11.40 -11.28 12.44
CA GLU A 284 10.97 -12.28 13.42
C GLU A 284 9.50 -12.71 13.26
N PHE A 285 8.73 -12.07 12.37
CA PHE A 285 7.30 -12.39 12.18
C PHE A 285 7.09 -13.34 10.99
N LEU A 286 6.05 -14.16 11.10
CA LEU A 286 5.51 -14.99 10.03
C LEU A 286 4.47 -14.21 9.22
N PRO A 287 4.19 -14.61 7.97
CA PRO A 287 3.05 -14.06 7.24
C PRO A 287 1.76 -14.20 8.06
N LEU A 288 0.86 -13.21 7.94
CA LEU A 288 -0.39 -13.07 8.71
C LEU A 288 -0.25 -12.79 10.21
N ASP A 289 0.95 -12.81 10.81
CA ASP A 289 1.11 -12.40 12.21
C ASP A 289 0.61 -10.96 12.40
N ILE A 290 0.97 -10.08 11.47
CA ILE A 290 0.55 -8.68 11.49
C ILE A 290 0.12 -8.28 10.08
N VAL A 291 -1.12 -7.85 9.96
CA VAL A 291 -1.64 -7.19 8.76
C VAL A 291 -1.94 -5.73 9.07
N GLN A 292 -1.78 -4.87 8.06
CA GLN A 292 -2.16 -3.46 8.17
C GLN A 292 -3.37 -3.17 7.29
N ILE A 293 -4.23 -2.28 7.79
CA ILE A 293 -5.45 -1.89 7.09
C ILE A 293 -5.54 -0.39 7.01
N ASP A 294 -5.97 0.09 5.84
CA ASP A 294 -6.24 1.50 5.63
C ASP A 294 -7.38 1.72 4.65
N GLY A 295 -8.24 2.67 5.02
CA GLY A 295 -9.27 3.21 4.15
C GLY A 295 -8.72 4.39 3.36
N HIS A 296 -9.06 4.47 2.09
CA HIS A 296 -8.63 5.54 1.21
C HIS A 296 -9.76 5.97 0.28
N SER A 297 -10.01 7.28 0.26
CA SER A 297 -10.88 7.90 -0.73
C SER A 297 -10.25 7.79 -2.12
N PHE A 298 -10.85 6.99 -3.00
CA PHE A 298 -10.36 6.71 -4.35
C PHE A 298 -10.34 8.00 -5.19
N LYS A 299 -9.18 8.39 -5.72
CA LYS A 299 -8.97 9.73 -6.30
C LYS A 299 -9.47 9.91 -7.72
N ALA A 300 -10.60 9.31 -8.10
CA ALA A 300 -11.26 9.56 -9.38
C ALA A 300 -12.79 9.46 -9.23
N TYR A 301 -13.53 10.16 -10.10
CA TYR A 301 -14.98 10.02 -10.14
C TYR A 301 -15.40 8.69 -10.77
N VAL A 302 -16.30 7.99 -10.09
CA VAL A 302 -16.96 6.76 -10.52
C VAL A 302 -18.48 6.98 -10.51
N ALA A 303 -19.21 6.30 -11.38
CA ALA A 303 -20.67 6.40 -11.42
C ALA A 303 -21.30 5.63 -10.24
N HIS A 304 -22.11 6.32 -9.43
CA HIS A 304 -22.78 5.69 -8.29
C HIS A 304 -23.79 4.62 -8.71
N PRO A 305 -23.82 3.42 -8.10
CA PRO A 305 -24.63 2.30 -8.57
C PRO A 305 -26.15 2.54 -8.53
N SER A 306 -26.63 3.42 -7.64
CA SER A 306 -28.06 3.70 -7.51
C SER A 306 -28.60 4.82 -8.42
N HIS A 307 -27.78 5.82 -8.78
CA HIS A 307 -28.26 7.03 -9.46
C HIS A 307 -27.29 7.59 -10.51
N GLY A 308 -26.15 6.93 -10.74
CA GLY A 308 -25.15 7.29 -11.75
C GLY A 308 -24.31 8.54 -11.45
N ARG A 309 -24.73 9.40 -10.52
CA ARG A 309 -24.00 10.64 -10.17
C ARG A 309 -22.52 10.37 -9.83
N PRO A 310 -21.62 11.32 -10.17
CA PRO A 310 -20.21 11.23 -9.85
C PRO A 310 -19.99 11.25 -8.34
N PHE A 311 -19.19 10.31 -7.84
CA PHE A 311 -18.71 10.30 -6.47
C PHE A 311 -17.33 9.66 -6.39
N HIS A 312 -16.66 9.81 -5.24
CA HIS A 312 -15.40 9.16 -4.93
C HIS A 312 -15.68 7.95 -4.04
N PRO A 313 -15.49 6.72 -4.53
CA PRO A 313 -15.60 5.53 -3.70
C PRO A 313 -14.59 5.53 -2.55
N GLU A 314 -14.94 4.90 -1.45
CA GLU A 314 -13.97 4.56 -0.40
C GLU A 314 -13.45 3.15 -0.65
N VAL A 315 -12.14 2.97 -0.70
CA VAL A 315 -11.50 1.66 -0.88
C VAL A 315 -10.67 1.31 0.33
N CYS A 316 -10.59 0.03 0.65
CA CYS A 316 -9.81 -0.46 1.78
C CYS A 316 -8.95 -1.65 1.34
N ALA A 317 -7.68 -1.68 1.77
CA ALA A 317 -6.78 -2.80 1.53
C ALA A 317 -6.31 -3.40 2.85
N VAL A 318 -6.16 -4.72 2.87
CA VAL A 318 -5.51 -5.49 3.93
C VAL A 318 -4.19 -6.01 3.40
N ILE A 319 -3.08 -5.50 3.92
CA ILE A 319 -1.72 -5.87 3.49
C ILE A 319 -0.99 -6.64 4.59
N ASP A 320 -0.41 -7.77 4.22
CA ASP A 320 0.49 -8.52 5.09
C ASP A 320 1.83 -7.77 5.29
N THR A 321 2.24 -7.62 6.54
CA THR A 321 3.44 -6.82 6.85
C THR A 321 4.74 -7.52 6.51
N VAL A 322 4.77 -8.85 6.36
CA VAL A 322 5.99 -9.61 6.06
C VAL A 322 6.19 -9.69 4.54
N THR A 323 5.27 -10.35 3.86
CA THR A 323 5.27 -10.62 2.40
C THR A 323 4.84 -9.44 1.54
N LYS A 324 4.21 -8.41 2.14
CA LYS A 324 3.64 -7.25 1.44
C LYS A 324 2.49 -7.61 0.51
N VAL A 325 1.94 -8.83 0.60
CA VAL A 325 0.83 -9.23 -0.26
C VAL A 325 -0.44 -8.58 0.26
N VAL A 326 -1.24 -8.05 -0.65
CA VAL A 326 -2.60 -7.60 -0.34
C VAL A 326 -3.46 -8.87 -0.32
N ILE A 327 -3.84 -9.29 0.89
CA ILE A 327 -4.62 -10.52 1.11
C ILE A 327 -6.12 -10.29 0.94
N GLY A 328 -6.57 -9.05 1.12
CA GLY A 328 -7.98 -8.68 1.09
C GLY A 328 -8.15 -7.21 0.76
N TRP A 329 -9.32 -6.88 0.24
CA TRP A 329 -9.69 -5.52 -0.10
C TRP A 329 -11.21 -5.38 -0.15
N SER A 330 -11.69 -4.15 -0.07
CA SER A 330 -13.10 -3.83 -0.28
C SER A 330 -13.30 -2.43 -0.84
N ALA A 331 -14.53 -2.15 -1.29
CA ALA A 331 -14.96 -0.83 -1.72
C ALA A 331 -16.36 -0.51 -1.21
N GLY A 332 -16.55 0.72 -0.74
CA GLY A 332 -17.80 1.23 -0.18
C GLY A 332 -18.23 2.54 -0.83
N LEU A 333 -19.51 2.85 -0.67
CA LEU A 333 -20.12 4.10 -1.19
C LEU A 333 -19.77 5.32 -0.34
N ALA A 334 -19.38 5.11 0.91
CA ALA A 334 -18.93 6.11 1.87
C ALA A 334 -18.01 5.45 2.89
N GLU A 335 -17.30 6.26 3.69
CA GLU A 335 -16.40 5.75 4.73
C GLU A 335 -17.24 5.06 5.80
N SER A 336 -17.01 3.77 6.01
CA SER A 336 -17.79 3.00 6.96
C SER A 336 -16.98 1.87 7.59
N ALA A 337 -17.39 1.51 8.81
CA ALA A 337 -16.92 0.32 9.49
C ALA A 337 -17.14 -0.97 8.67
N THR A 338 -18.17 -0.96 7.82
CA THR A 338 -18.55 -2.10 6.99
C THR A 338 -17.54 -2.36 5.89
N THR A 339 -16.95 -1.31 5.30
CA THR A 339 -15.87 -1.43 4.31
C THR A 339 -14.66 -2.12 4.92
N VAL A 340 -14.25 -1.72 6.13
CA VAL A 340 -13.12 -2.35 6.85
C VAL A 340 -13.40 -3.82 7.17
N ALA A 341 -14.58 -4.12 7.72
CA ALA A 341 -14.97 -5.49 8.06
C ALA A 341 -15.01 -6.40 6.83
N ASP A 342 -15.55 -5.88 5.72
CA ASP A 342 -15.65 -6.63 4.47
C ASP A 342 -14.27 -6.88 3.83
N ALA A 343 -13.33 -5.93 3.96
CA ALA A 343 -11.95 -6.13 3.51
C ALA A 343 -11.24 -7.27 4.27
N ILE A 344 -11.48 -7.36 5.59
CA ILE A 344 -10.96 -8.47 6.41
C ILE A 344 -11.66 -9.78 6.07
N ARG A 345 -12.99 -9.76 5.94
CA ARG A 345 -13.75 -10.95 5.51
C ARG A 345 -13.20 -11.49 4.19
N HIS A 346 -13.00 -10.61 3.21
CA HIS A 346 -12.35 -10.96 1.96
C HIS A 346 -10.94 -11.51 2.18
N GLY A 347 -10.15 -10.91 3.07
CA GLY A 347 -8.81 -11.37 3.45
C GLY A 347 -8.75 -12.79 4.03
N VAL A 348 -9.70 -13.15 4.91
CA VAL A 348 -9.76 -14.47 5.55
C VAL A 348 -10.45 -15.53 4.70
N THR A 349 -11.20 -15.11 3.67
CA THR A 349 -11.80 -16.02 2.69
C THR A 349 -10.73 -16.52 1.74
N VAL A 350 -10.51 -17.83 1.72
CA VAL A 350 -9.55 -18.52 0.87
C VAL A 350 -10.30 -19.61 0.11
N ASP A 351 -10.16 -19.61 -1.21
CA ASP A 351 -10.78 -20.59 -2.09
C ASP A 351 -9.87 -20.88 -3.30
N GLU A 352 -10.34 -21.69 -4.25
CA GLU A 352 -9.61 -22.06 -5.46
C GLU A 352 -9.23 -20.86 -6.35
N ASN A 353 -10.04 -19.79 -6.34
CA ASN A 353 -9.84 -18.58 -7.13
C ASN A 353 -9.01 -17.54 -6.37
N LYS A 354 -9.05 -17.58 -5.04
CA LYS A 354 -8.26 -16.73 -4.14
C LYS A 354 -7.45 -17.57 -3.15
N PRO A 355 -6.29 -18.12 -3.58
CA PRO A 355 -5.46 -18.99 -2.75
C PRO A 355 -4.59 -18.23 -1.72
N VAL A 356 -4.69 -16.89 -1.69
CA VAL A 356 -3.90 -16.03 -0.81
C VAL A 356 -4.84 -15.38 0.21
N GLY A 357 -4.53 -15.59 1.49
CA GLY A 357 -5.35 -15.14 2.60
C GLY A 357 -5.21 -16.06 3.80
N GLY A 358 -6.03 -15.81 4.80
CA GLY A 358 -6.05 -16.55 6.05
C GLY A 358 -6.28 -15.64 7.25
N LEU A 359 -6.35 -16.25 8.42
CA LEU A 359 -6.65 -15.58 9.68
C LEU A 359 -5.42 -14.84 10.22
N PRO A 360 -5.47 -13.50 10.35
CA PRO A 360 -4.36 -12.76 10.92
C PRO A 360 -4.37 -12.76 12.45
N LEU A 361 -3.19 -12.81 13.09
CA LEU A 361 -3.11 -12.69 14.55
C LEU A 361 -3.40 -11.25 15.00
N PHE A 362 -2.83 -10.27 14.30
CA PHE A 362 -3.01 -8.85 14.56
C PHE A 362 -3.43 -8.06 13.33
N VAL A 363 -4.51 -7.30 13.47
CA VAL A 363 -4.88 -6.21 12.57
C VAL A 363 -4.41 -4.90 13.17
N TYR A 364 -3.51 -4.20 12.47
CA TYR A 364 -3.03 -2.89 12.85
C TYR A 364 -3.60 -1.80 11.95
N ALA A 365 -4.34 -0.85 12.52
CA ALA A 365 -4.93 0.26 11.78
C ALA A 365 -4.72 1.61 12.48
N ASP A 366 -4.87 2.70 11.74
CA ASP A 366 -4.92 4.04 12.35
C ASP A 366 -6.26 4.24 13.07
N LYS A 367 -6.30 5.17 14.03
CA LYS A 367 -7.48 5.56 14.81
C LYS A 367 -8.49 6.38 13.98
N GLY A 368 -8.85 5.90 12.79
CA GLY A 368 -9.95 6.43 11.98
C GLY A 368 -11.30 6.01 12.55
N ALA A 369 -12.33 6.82 12.34
CA ALA A 369 -13.68 6.54 12.85
C ALA A 369 -14.25 5.21 12.32
N GLY A 370 -13.96 4.85 11.07
CA GLY A 370 -14.34 3.55 10.49
C GLY A 370 -13.58 2.36 11.09
N ASN A 371 -12.28 2.51 11.33
CA ASN A 371 -11.42 1.45 11.89
C ASN A 371 -11.72 1.19 13.37
N MET A 372 -12.09 2.23 14.13
CA MET A 372 -12.34 2.15 15.57
C MET A 372 -13.82 1.85 15.91
N ALA A 373 -14.63 1.46 14.94
CA ALA A 373 -16.04 1.22 15.15
C ALA A 373 -16.27 0.02 16.07
N LYS A 374 -17.06 0.21 17.14
CA LYS A 374 -17.32 -0.82 18.16
C LYS A 374 -17.81 -2.15 17.58
N VAL A 375 -18.62 -2.10 16.52
CA VAL A 375 -19.12 -3.30 15.82
C VAL A 375 -18.01 -4.23 15.33
N ASN A 376 -16.81 -3.69 15.10
CA ASN A 376 -15.65 -4.44 14.63
C ASN A 376 -14.72 -4.84 15.78
N ILE A 377 -14.48 -3.92 16.72
CA ILE A 377 -13.38 -4.02 17.70
C ILE A 377 -13.81 -4.30 19.15
N ASP A 378 -15.11 -4.32 19.44
CA ASP A 378 -15.59 -4.57 20.80
C ASP A 378 -15.14 -5.96 21.30
N LYS A 379 -14.63 -6.01 22.54
CA LYS A 379 -13.99 -7.23 23.08
C LYS A 379 -14.95 -8.40 23.29
N VAL A 380 -16.26 -8.15 23.34
CA VAL A 380 -17.30 -9.16 23.63
C VAL A 380 -18.17 -9.39 22.41
N ALA A 381 -18.57 -8.33 21.70
CA ALA A 381 -19.50 -8.39 20.58
C ALA A 381 -18.87 -8.07 19.22
N GLY A 382 -17.61 -7.64 19.19
CA GLY A 382 -16.91 -7.24 17.97
C GLY A 382 -16.62 -8.42 17.05
N LEU A 383 -16.61 -8.15 15.75
CA LEU A 383 -16.35 -9.14 14.73
C LEU A 383 -14.95 -9.77 14.86
N PHE A 384 -13.92 -8.95 15.08
CA PHE A 384 -12.53 -9.42 15.03
C PHE A 384 -12.18 -10.38 16.18
N PRO A 385 -12.52 -10.06 17.44
CA PRO A 385 -12.23 -10.99 18.54
C PRO A 385 -12.98 -12.33 18.45
N ARG A 386 -14.18 -12.35 17.82
CA ARG A 386 -14.95 -13.59 17.64
C ARG A 386 -14.27 -14.62 16.75
N VAL A 387 -13.46 -14.17 15.80
CA VAL A 387 -12.64 -15.04 14.95
C VAL A 387 -11.19 -15.08 15.39
N GLY A 388 -10.86 -14.63 16.62
CA GLY A 388 -9.51 -14.71 17.15
C GLY A 388 -8.53 -13.65 16.65
N ILE A 389 -9.00 -12.60 15.98
CA ILE A 389 -8.16 -11.51 15.48
C ILE A 389 -8.00 -10.44 16.57
N ASN A 390 -6.75 -10.09 16.91
CA ASN A 390 -6.45 -8.98 17.80
C ASN A 390 -6.36 -7.67 17.02
N PHE A 391 -7.06 -6.64 17.47
CA PHE A 391 -7.03 -5.32 16.84
C PHE A 391 -6.17 -4.35 17.65
N GLU A 392 -5.16 -3.77 17.01
CA GLU A 392 -4.26 -2.78 17.60
C GLU A 392 -4.29 -1.46 16.82
N SER A 393 -4.20 -0.35 17.55
CA SER A 393 -4.23 0.99 16.95
C SER A 393 -2.99 1.81 17.27
N GLY A 394 -2.53 2.59 16.29
CA GLY A 394 -1.37 3.46 16.45
C GLY A 394 -1.56 4.53 17.53
N ARG A 395 -0.47 4.95 18.18
CA ARG A 395 -0.47 6.12 19.08
C ARG A 395 -0.87 7.38 18.28
N PRO A 396 -1.82 8.20 18.76
CA PRO A 396 -2.20 9.45 18.11
C PRO A 396 -0.99 10.32 17.77
N GLY A 397 -0.95 10.85 16.55
CA GLY A 397 0.12 11.75 16.12
C GLY A 397 1.47 11.08 15.85
N ASN A 398 1.54 9.77 15.57
CA ASN A 398 2.76 9.09 15.11
C ASN A 398 2.74 8.72 13.62
N PRO A 399 3.12 9.64 12.70
CA PRO A 399 3.07 9.38 11.26
C PRO A 399 4.05 8.30 10.78
N GLN A 400 5.12 8.00 11.53
CA GLN A 400 6.11 6.99 11.10
C GLN A 400 5.58 5.55 11.10
N GLY A 401 4.52 5.26 11.86
CA GLY A 401 3.86 3.95 11.84
C GLY A 401 3.00 3.70 10.59
N ARG A 402 2.90 4.68 9.68
CA ARG A 402 1.99 4.70 8.52
C ARG A 402 2.68 4.48 7.18
N GLY A 403 4.02 4.36 7.16
CA GLY A 403 4.80 4.35 5.92
C GLY A 403 4.49 3.18 4.98
N LEU A 404 4.13 2.01 5.51
CA LEU A 404 3.74 0.85 4.70
C LEU A 404 2.46 1.15 3.90
N VAL A 405 1.42 1.55 4.62
CA VAL A 405 0.09 1.89 4.12
C VAL A 405 0.11 3.10 3.18
N GLU A 406 0.85 4.16 3.52
CA GLU A 406 0.96 5.33 2.65
C GLU A 406 1.60 4.97 1.30
N ASN A 407 2.58 4.08 1.30
CA ASN A 407 3.22 3.60 0.08
C ASN A 407 2.31 2.62 -0.67
N LEU A 408 1.52 1.80 0.03
CA LEU A 408 0.50 0.94 -0.57
C LEU A 408 -0.52 1.78 -1.34
N ASN A 409 -1.13 2.79 -0.72
CA ASN A 409 -2.13 3.64 -1.37
C ASN A 409 -1.59 4.33 -2.63
N LYS A 410 -0.32 4.76 -2.60
CA LYS A 410 0.37 5.31 -3.80
C LYS A 410 0.55 4.26 -4.90
N GLY A 411 1.02 3.07 -4.54
CA GLY A 411 1.34 1.98 -5.47
C GLY A 411 0.13 1.22 -6.01
N LEU A 412 -1.00 1.28 -5.31
CA LEU A 412 -2.24 0.53 -5.58
C LEU A 412 -3.35 1.50 -6.03
N TRP A 413 -4.02 2.17 -5.09
CA TRP A 413 -5.23 2.96 -5.37
C TRP A 413 -4.99 4.21 -6.21
N ILE A 414 -3.98 5.01 -5.89
CA ILE A 414 -3.67 6.23 -6.67
C ILE A 414 -3.20 5.82 -8.08
N ARG A 415 -2.42 4.75 -8.20
CA ARG A 415 -1.98 4.22 -9.49
C ARG A 415 -3.17 3.76 -10.35
N ALA A 416 -4.15 3.07 -9.75
CA ALA A 416 -5.37 2.68 -10.43
C ALA A 416 -6.22 3.90 -10.84
N ALA A 417 -6.36 4.89 -9.95
CA ALA A 417 -7.11 6.11 -10.23
C ALA A 417 -6.52 6.91 -11.41
N LYS A 418 -5.19 6.93 -11.57
CA LYS A 418 -4.51 7.57 -12.72
C LYS A 418 -4.79 6.89 -14.06
N LYS A 419 -5.32 5.67 -14.10
CA LYS A 419 -5.77 5.03 -15.34
C LYS A 419 -7.06 5.67 -15.87
N LEU A 420 -7.78 6.45 -15.05
CA LEU A 420 -9.07 7.05 -15.41
C LEU A 420 -8.95 8.52 -15.81
N PRO A 421 -9.71 8.99 -16.82
CA PRO A 421 -9.74 10.40 -17.21
C PRO A 421 -10.33 11.29 -16.11
N THR A 422 -11.09 10.71 -15.18
CA THR A 422 -11.73 11.39 -14.05
C THR A 422 -10.84 11.53 -12.82
N TYR A 423 -9.53 11.31 -12.95
CA TYR A 423 -8.57 11.47 -11.86
C TYR A 423 -8.58 12.89 -11.27
N THR A 424 -8.51 12.98 -9.93
CA THR A 424 -8.67 14.21 -9.15
C THR A 424 -7.53 14.45 -8.15
N GLY A 425 -6.48 13.63 -8.18
CA GLY A 425 -5.33 13.80 -7.27
C GLY A 425 -4.53 15.07 -7.53
N LYS A 426 -3.53 15.34 -6.66
CA LYS A 426 -2.78 16.61 -6.62
C LYS A 426 -1.90 16.85 -7.85
N ASP A 427 -1.52 15.80 -8.54
CA ASP A 427 -0.66 15.80 -9.73
C ASP A 427 -1.43 15.91 -11.04
N MET A 428 -2.77 15.93 -10.99
CA MET A 428 -3.59 16.21 -12.16
C MET A 428 -3.50 17.69 -12.53
N ASP A 429 -3.46 18.00 -13.84
CA ASP A 429 -3.54 19.38 -14.32
C ASP A 429 -4.83 20.06 -13.83
N THR A 430 -4.68 21.24 -13.21
CA THR A 430 -5.79 21.95 -12.57
C THR A 430 -6.86 22.36 -13.58
N ALA A 431 -6.48 22.74 -14.81
CA ALA A 431 -7.41 23.14 -15.84
C ALA A 431 -8.18 21.94 -16.41
N VAL A 432 -7.52 20.81 -16.65
CA VAL A 432 -8.18 19.56 -17.08
C VAL A 432 -9.12 19.05 -15.99
N LYS A 433 -8.68 19.02 -14.73
CA LYS A 433 -9.52 18.64 -13.58
C LYS A 433 -10.79 19.49 -13.51
N ARG A 434 -10.66 20.82 -13.71
CA ARG A 434 -11.81 21.74 -13.75
C ARG A 434 -12.73 21.44 -14.95
N LYS A 435 -12.18 21.16 -16.13
CA LYS A 435 -12.98 20.81 -17.32
C LYS A 435 -13.80 19.54 -17.09
N VAL A 436 -13.19 18.48 -16.55
CA VAL A 436 -13.89 17.23 -16.22
C VAL A 436 -15.01 17.47 -15.22
N TYR A 437 -14.73 18.22 -14.14
CA TYR A 437 -15.75 18.57 -13.15
C TYR A 437 -16.95 19.31 -13.78
N LEU A 438 -16.69 20.31 -14.64
CA LEU A 438 -17.74 21.07 -15.30
C LEU A 438 -18.56 20.23 -16.29
N ALA A 439 -17.92 19.28 -16.98
CA ALA A 439 -18.61 18.34 -17.87
C ALA A 439 -19.57 17.43 -17.07
N LEU A 440 -19.08 16.82 -15.98
CA LEU A 440 -19.89 15.98 -15.09
C LEU A 440 -21.03 16.77 -14.42
N ASP A 441 -20.77 18.00 -13.96
CA ASP A 441 -21.80 18.86 -13.37
C ASP A 441 -22.90 19.23 -14.38
N LYS A 442 -22.54 19.46 -15.65
CA LYS A 442 -23.51 19.69 -16.73
C LYS A 442 -24.38 18.46 -16.97
N GLU A 443 -23.79 17.26 -17.02
CA GLU A 443 -24.52 15.99 -17.19
C GLU A 443 -25.46 15.72 -16.01
N VAL A 444 -25.03 15.99 -14.77
CA VAL A 444 -25.87 15.88 -13.58
C VAL A 444 -27.06 16.83 -13.65
N LYS A 445 -26.84 18.09 -14.02
CA LYS A 445 -27.92 19.08 -14.18
C LYS A 445 -28.90 18.69 -15.28
N GLN A 446 -28.42 18.13 -16.39
CA GLN A 446 -29.27 17.66 -17.48
C GLN A 446 -30.14 16.48 -17.04
N ALA A 447 -29.53 15.46 -16.42
CA ALA A 447 -30.24 14.30 -15.90
C ALA A 447 -31.29 14.68 -14.84
N GLN A 448 -31.00 15.68 -13.99
CA GLN A 448 -31.95 16.21 -13.01
C GLN A 448 -33.16 16.88 -13.67
N LYS A 449 -32.98 17.64 -14.76
CA LYS A 449 -34.07 18.25 -15.53
C LYS A 449 -34.94 17.18 -16.21
N GLU A 450 -34.31 16.14 -16.72
CA GLU A 450 -34.95 15.02 -17.43
C GLU A 450 -35.48 13.93 -16.48
N GLN A 451 -35.33 14.09 -15.15
CA GLN A 451 -35.72 13.12 -14.13
C GLN A 451 -35.23 11.68 -14.40
N ARG A 452 -33.99 11.56 -14.87
CA ARG A 452 -33.34 10.26 -15.15
C ARG A 452 -32.03 10.09 -14.38
N ASP A 453 -31.50 8.87 -14.44
CA ASP A 453 -30.15 8.57 -13.96
C ASP A 453 -29.09 9.30 -14.78
N VAL A 454 -27.98 9.67 -14.12
CA VAL A 454 -26.81 10.24 -14.79
C VAL A 454 -26.12 9.14 -15.58
N GLN A 455 -25.81 9.43 -16.84
CA GLN A 455 -25.00 8.59 -17.72
C GLN A 455 -23.89 9.47 -18.27
N SER A 456 -22.65 9.00 -18.16
CA SER A 456 -21.45 9.74 -18.53
C SER A 456 -20.46 8.79 -19.18
N ASP A 457 -19.93 9.16 -20.34
CA ASP A 457 -18.88 8.40 -21.03
C ASP A 457 -17.51 8.58 -20.36
N LEU A 458 -17.38 9.56 -19.46
CA LEU A 458 -16.15 9.84 -18.72
C LEU A 458 -15.97 8.92 -17.51
N MET A 459 -17.06 8.39 -16.95
CA MET A 459 -17.03 7.59 -15.72
C MET A 459 -17.24 6.12 -16.03
N ILE A 460 -16.46 5.27 -15.37
CA ILE A 460 -16.74 3.84 -15.36
C ILE A 460 -17.94 3.53 -14.43
N PRO A 461 -18.80 2.57 -14.80
CA PRO A 461 -19.81 2.01 -13.91
C PRO A 461 -19.22 1.34 -12.67
N TRP A 462 -20.02 1.22 -11.61
CA TRP A 462 -19.60 0.57 -10.35
C TRP A 462 -19.05 -0.85 -10.54
N ALA A 463 -19.69 -1.66 -11.39
CA ALA A 463 -19.23 -3.03 -11.66
C ALA A 463 -17.84 -3.07 -12.30
N GLU A 464 -17.59 -2.19 -13.27
CA GLU A 464 -16.26 -2.06 -13.91
C GLU A 464 -15.22 -1.50 -12.95
N PHE A 465 -15.63 -0.63 -12.03
CA PHE A 465 -14.77 -0.15 -10.96
C PHE A 465 -14.31 -1.28 -10.02
N LEU A 466 -15.19 -2.21 -9.65
CA LEU A 466 -14.80 -3.36 -8.84
C LEU A 466 -13.79 -4.26 -9.57
N LEU A 467 -14.00 -4.52 -10.87
CA LEU A 467 -13.04 -5.25 -11.71
C LEU A 467 -11.69 -4.52 -11.83
N LEU A 468 -11.71 -3.19 -11.92
CA LEU A 468 -10.50 -2.37 -11.91
C LEU A 468 -9.73 -2.50 -10.59
N MET A 469 -10.44 -2.56 -9.45
CA MET A 469 -9.80 -2.74 -8.14
C MET A 469 -9.18 -4.13 -8.01
N GLU A 470 -9.90 -5.17 -8.42
CA GLU A 470 -9.39 -6.54 -8.45
C GLU A 470 -8.11 -6.65 -9.30
N SER A 471 -8.17 -6.15 -10.54
CA SER A 471 -7.01 -6.09 -11.43
C SER A 471 -5.87 -5.26 -10.84
N ALA A 472 -6.16 -4.15 -10.15
CA ALA A 472 -5.12 -3.33 -9.52
C ALA A 472 -4.42 -4.06 -8.36
N VAL A 473 -5.17 -4.84 -7.57
CA VAL A 473 -4.63 -5.67 -6.49
C VAL A 473 -3.76 -6.79 -7.05
N GLU A 474 -4.22 -7.47 -8.11
CA GLU A 474 -3.42 -8.48 -8.79
C GLU A 474 -2.13 -7.89 -9.40
N ASP A 475 -2.24 -6.77 -10.11
CA ASP A 475 -1.12 -6.00 -10.68
C ASP A 475 -0.11 -5.60 -9.60
N TYR A 476 -0.56 -5.27 -8.40
CA TYR A 476 0.30 -4.92 -7.27
C TYR A 476 1.00 -6.17 -6.73
N ASN A 477 0.25 -7.23 -6.49
CA ASN A 477 0.72 -8.49 -5.91
C ASN A 477 1.74 -9.22 -6.82
N ARG A 478 1.71 -8.98 -8.14
CA ARG A 478 2.70 -9.49 -9.10
C ARG A 478 3.88 -8.54 -9.37
N ARG A 479 3.87 -7.33 -8.81
CA ARG A 479 4.91 -6.32 -9.07
C ARG A 479 6.09 -6.48 -8.10
N PRO A 480 7.35 -6.39 -8.57
CA PRO A 480 8.53 -6.38 -7.69
C PRO A 480 8.42 -5.31 -6.61
N HIS A 481 8.69 -5.70 -5.35
CA HIS A 481 8.56 -4.81 -4.19
C HIS A 481 9.92 -4.58 -3.51
N SER A 482 10.38 -3.33 -3.45
CA SER A 482 11.74 -2.99 -2.98
C SER A 482 12.07 -3.42 -1.55
N ALA A 483 11.07 -3.56 -0.69
CA ALA A 483 11.22 -4.04 0.69
C ALA A 483 11.36 -5.57 0.82
N LEU A 484 11.20 -6.33 -0.27
CA LEU A 484 11.34 -7.79 -0.26
C LEU A 484 12.74 -8.22 -0.73
N PRO A 485 13.21 -9.42 -0.36
CA PRO A 485 14.50 -9.94 -0.81
C PRO A 485 14.66 -9.92 -2.33
N ARG A 486 15.91 -9.91 -2.81
CA ARG A 486 16.22 -9.98 -4.24
C ARG A 486 16.42 -11.42 -4.67
N ILE A 487 15.76 -11.79 -5.77
CA ILE A 487 15.91 -13.07 -6.46
C ILE A 487 16.49 -12.85 -7.86
N THR A 488 17.04 -13.90 -8.44
CA THR A 488 17.35 -13.93 -9.86
C THR A 488 16.08 -14.34 -10.59
N ASP A 489 15.61 -13.47 -11.49
CA ASP A 489 14.41 -13.73 -12.27
C ASP A 489 14.62 -14.96 -13.18
N PRO A 490 13.80 -16.01 -13.07
CA PRO A 490 13.98 -17.23 -13.86
C PRO A 490 13.76 -17.03 -15.36
N GLN A 491 12.99 -16.02 -15.77
CA GLN A 491 12.73 -15.72 -17.18
C GLN A 491 13.81 -14.82 -17.80
N THR A 492 14.28 -13.82 -17.05
CA THR A 492 15.20 -12.80 -17.59
C THR A 492 16.65 -12.94 -17.14
N GLY A 493 16.93 -13.78 -16.13
CA GLY A 493 18.24 -13.93 -15.51
C GLY A 493 18.73 -12.71 -14.72
N ARG A 494 17.93 -11.64 -14.62
CA ARG A 494 18.32 -10.40 -13.94
C ARG A 494 17.97 -10.44 -12.45
N ARG A 495 18.80 -9.79 -11.63
CA ARG A 495 18.50 -9.62 -10.19
C ARG A 495 17.45 -8.55 -9.96
N ARG A 496 16.25 -8.95 -9.50
CA ARG A 496 15.18 -8.04 -9.08
C ARG A 496 14.68 -8.40 -7.69
N ASN A 497 13.91 -7.51 -7.06
CA ASN A 497 13.19 -7.86 -5.84
C ASN A 497 12.07 -8.87 -6.16
N MET A 498 11.73 -9.70 -5.18
CA MET A 498 10.53 -10.54 -5.24
C MET A 498 9.28 -9.66 -5.36
N CYS A 499 8.25 -10.15 -6.03
CA CYS A 499 6.90 -9.62 -5.88
C CYS A 499 6.24 -10.20 -4.62
N PRO A 500 5.17 -9.56 -4.12
CA PRO A 500 4.46 -10.06 -2.95
C PRO A 500 4.00 -11.52 -3.03
N LEU A 501 3.50 -11.97 -4.19
CA LEU A 501 3.09 -13.37 -4.39
C LEU A 501 4.27 -14.34 -4.36
N GLU A 502 5.43 -13.97 -4.91
CA GLU A 502 6.66 -14.78 -4.81
C GLU A 502 7.12 -14.90 -3.36
N ALA A 503 7.02 -13.82 -2.57
CA ALA A 503 7.35 -13.89 -1.15
C ALA A 503 6.38 -14.80 -0.40
N TRP A 504 5.07 -14.70 -0.65
CA TRP A 504 4.07 -15.61 -0.09
C TRP A 504 4.35 -17.08 -0.45
N ALA A 505 4.60 -17.35 -1.74
CA ALA A 505 4.93 -18.69 -2.23
C ALA A 505 6.19 -19.26 -1.54
N SER A 506 7.22 -18.43 -1.33
CA SER A 506 8.44 -18.88 -0.65
C SER A 506 8.22 -19.32 0.80
N TRP A 507 7.21 -18.78 1.49
CA TRP A 507 6.82 -19.25 2.82
C TRP A 507 6.08 -20.58 2.76
N LEU A 508 5.19 -20.75 1.78
CA LEU A 508 4.53 -22.03 1.53
C LEU A 508 5.55 -23.14 1.20
N GLU A 509 6.57 -22.83 0.41
CA GLU A 509 7.67 -23.76 0.09
C GLU A 509 8.49 -24.16 1.33
N ARG A 510 8.64 -23.27 2.31
CA ARG A 510 9.29 -23.55 3.61
C ARG A 510 8.43 -24.34 4.58
N GLY A 511 7.21 -24.73 4.19
CA GLY A 511 6.29 -25.52 5.01
C GLY A 511 5.35 -24.70 5.88
N TRP A 512 5.40 -23.36 5.85
CA TRP A 512 4.39 -22.54 6.52
C TRP A 512 3.03 -22.66 5.81
N ARG A 513 1.93 -22.63 6.56
CA ARG A 513 0.57 -22.65 6.03
C ARG A 513 -0.28 -21.62 6.79
N PRO A 514 -1.15 -20.87 6.10
CA PRO A 514 -2.08 -19.97 6.77
C PRO A 514 -3.13 -20.79 7.54
N GLU A 515 -3.53 -20.28 8.70
CA GLU A 515 -4.77 -20.72 9.33
C GLU A 515 -5.95 -20.15 8.54
N THR A 516 -6.97 -20.97 8.27
CA THR A 516 -8.13 -20.59 7.46
C THR A 516 -9.41 -20.94 8.19
N LEU A 517 -10.44 -20.12 8.00
CA LEU A 517 -11.77 -20.40 8.53
C LEU A 517 -12.53 -21.35 7.60
N THR A 518 -13.43 -22.14 8.17
CA THR A 518 -14.39 -22.94 7.41
C THR A 518 -15.45 -22.06 6.74
N ASP A 519 -16.11 -22.59 5.70
CA ASP A 519 -17.19 -21.87 5.00
C ASP A 519 -18.32 -21.44 5.94
N ASP A 520 -18.65 -22.28 6.94
CA ASP A 520 -19.67 -21.99 7.96
C ASP A 520 -19.25 -20.84 8.89
N GLU A 521 -17.98 -20.81 9.31
CA GLU A 521 -17.42 -19.70 10.10
C GLU A 521 -17.40 -18.40 9.29
N ILE A 522 -17.04 -18.47 8.00
CA ILE A 522 -17.08 -17.33 7.09
C ILE A 522 -18.53 -16.84 6.89
N ALA A 523 -19.52 -17.73 6.86
CA ALA A 523 -20.92 -17.36 6.75
C ALA A 523 -21.45 -16.61 7.99
N LEU A 524 -20.85 -16.85 9.16
CA LEU A 524 -21.15 -16.14 10.41
C LEU A 524 -20.47 -14.77 10.51
N LEU A 525 -19.45 -14.50 9.68
CA LEU A 525 -18.81 -13.19 9.63
C LEU A 525 -19.79 -12.10 9.16
N PHE A 526 -19.61 -10.91 9.69
CA PHE A 526 -20.39 -9.73 9.32
C PHE A 526 -20.29 -9.46 7.82
N ARG A 527 -21.44 -9.15 7.21
CA ARG A 527 -21.55 -8.67 5.84
C ARG A 527 -22.17 -7.26 5.85
N PRO A 528 -21.87 -6.40 4.87
CA PRO A 528 -22.63 -5.18 4.65
C PRO A 528 -24.13 -5.51 4.45
N HIS A 529 -25.02 -4.78 5.12
CA HIS A 529 -26.47 -4.96 5.01
C HIS A 529 -27.15 -3.71 4.45
N GLN A 530 -28.19 -3.90 3.66
CA GLN A 530 -29.11 -2.84 3.25
C GLN A 530 -30.54 -3.20 3.65
N ARG A 531 -31.27 -2.24 4.21
CA ARG A 531 -32.71 -2.39 4.48
C ARG A 531 -33.47 -2.29 3.16
N VAL A 532 -34.22 -3.33 2.83
CA VAL A 532 -34.99 -3.43 1.59
C VAL A 532 -36.39 -3.97 1.93
N THR A 533 -37.40 -3.50 1.22
CA THR A 533 -38.75 -4.05 1.31
C THR A 533 -38.92 -5.22 0.35
N THR A 534 -39.35 -6.37 0.87
CA THR A 534 -39.68 -7.58 0.11
C THR A 534 -40.98 -7.37 -0.67
N ARG A 535 -40.99 -7.73 -1.97
CA ARG A 535 -42.20 -7.67 -2.81
C ARG A 535 -42.30 -8.92 -3.67
N LYS A 536 -43.40 -9.68 -3.54
CA LYS A 536 -43.70 -10.87 -4.37
C LYS A 536 -42.53 -11.87 -4.42
N GLY A 537 -41.97 -12.23 -3.27
CA GLY A 537 -40.82 -13.15 -3.20
C GLY A 537 -39.48 -12.57 -3.70
N ILE A 538 -39.41 -11.25 -3.92
CA ILE A 538 -38.25 -10.58 -4.52
C ILE A 538 -37.70 -9.50 -3.58
N VAL A 539 -36.38 -9.41 -3.53
CA VAL A 539 -35.64 -8.24 -3.01
C VAL A 539 -34.79 -7.62 -4.12
N ARG A 540 -34.71 -6.29 -4.12
CA ARG A 540 -33.88 -5.55 -5.08
C ARG A 540 -32.74 -4.87 -4.36
N LEU A 541 -31.52 -5.14 -4.80
CA LEU A 541 -30.32 -4.48 -4.32
C LEU A 541 -29.69 -3.74 -5.50
N TRP A 542 -29.71 -2.40 -5.45
CA TRP A 542 -29.40 -1.53 -6.58
C TRP A 542 -30.21 -1.91 -7.84
N LYS A 543 -29.54 -2.33 -8.92
CA LYS A 543 -30.15 -2.79 -10.18
C LYS A 543 -30.34 -4.31 -10.26
N ASN A 544 -29.88 -5.05 -9.26
CA ASN A 544 -29.96 -6.51 -9.23
C ASN A 544 -31.25 -6.98 -8.54
N VAL A 545 -31.82 -8.06 -9.09
CA VAL A 545 -33.03 -8.71 -8.58
C VAL A 545 -32.63 -10.05 -7.99
N TYR A 546 -33.04 -10.31 -6.75
CA TYR A 546 -32.85 -11.61 -6.09
C TYR A 546 -34.21 -12.13 -5.68
N ALA A 547 -34.45 -13.43 -5.87
CA ALA A 547 -35.75 -14.03 -5.64
C ALA A 547 -35.61 -15.37 -4.92
N ASP A 548 -36.58 -15.67 -4.07
CA ASP A 548 -36.76 -16.97 -3.45
C ASP A 548 -38.22 -17.12 -2.97
N ALA A 549 -38.76 -18.34 -3.02
CA ALA A 549 -40.12 -18.62 -2.57
C ALA A 549 -40.31 -18.34 -1.07
N ALA A 550 -39.27 -18.52 -0.25
CA ALA A 550 -39.32 -18.24 1.18
C ALA A 550 -39.64 -16.76 1.50
N LEU A 551 -39.35 -15.84 0.57
CA LEU A 551 -39.61 -14.41 0.72
C LEU A 551 -41.07 -14.01 0.45
N GLU A 552 -41.90 -14.94 -0.04
CA GLU A 552 -43.32 -14.67 -0.30
C GLU A 552 -44.09 -14.37 0.99
N HIS A 553 -43.76 -15.06 2.09
CA HIS A 553 -44.36 -14.87 3.40
C HIS A 553 -44.03 -13.52 4.05
N TYR A 554 -42.99 -12.85 3.57
CA TYR A 554 -42.53 -11.55 4.08
C TYR A 554 -43.00 -10.39 3.19
N HIS A 555 -44.07 -10.56 2.41
CA HIS A 555 -44.51 -9.53 1.46
C HIS A 555 -44.85 -8.19 2.13
N GLY A 556 -44.18 -7.11 1.72
CA GLY A 556 -44.40 -5.77 2.24
C GLY A 556 -43.61 -5.44 3.51
N GLU A 557 -42.94 -6.42 4.10
CA GLU A 557 -42.10 -6.22 5.28
C GLU A 557 -40.72 -5.65 4.93
N GLN A 558 -40.07 -5.01 5.91
CA GLN A 558 -38.67 -4.61 5.77
C GLN A 558 -37.76 -5.75 6.26
N VAL A 559 -36.85 -6.16 5.38
CA VAL A 559 -35.82 -7.17 5.65
C VAL A 559 -34.42 -6.55 5.53
N MET A 560 -33.45 -7.20 6.16
CA MET A 560 -32.03 -6.87 6.09
C MET A 560 -31.36 -7.75 5.04
N VAL A 561 -30.90 -7.17 3.94
CA VAL A 561 -30.23 -7.89 2.86
C VAL A 561 -28.72 -7.73 3.01
N GLY A 562 -28.04 -8.79 3.45
CA GLY A 562 -26.59 -8.91 3.48
C GLY A 562 -26.03 -9.27 2.11
N TYR A 563 -25.01 -8.56 1.66
CA TYR A 563 -24.39 -8.79 0.33
C TYR A 563 -22.87 -8.90 0.41
N ASP A 564 -22.30 -9.51 -0.62
CA ASP A 564 -20.86 -9.57 -0.88
C ASP A 564 -20.54 -8.67 -2.07
N ILE A 565 -19.55 -7.78 -1.96
CA ILE A 565 -19.15 -6.96 -3.12
C ILE A 565 -18.33 -7.76 -4.13
N HIS A 566 -17.74 -8.87 -3.72
CA HIS A 566 -16.93 -9.75 -4.56
C HIS A 566 -17.77 -10.87 -5.19
N ASP A 567 -18.95 -11.20 -4.61
CA ASP A 567 -19.91 -12.18 -5.16
C ASP A 567 -21.34 -11.61 -5.24
N ALA A 568 -21.75 -11.21 -6.45
CA ALA A 568 -23.10 -10.74 -6.72
C ALA A 568 -24.11 -11.85 -7.08
N SER A 569 -23.73 -13.13 -7.01
CA SER A 569 -24.60 -14.26 -7.40
C SER A 569 -25.73 -14.52 -6.41
N ARG A 570 -25.55 -14.12 -5.15
CA ARG A 570 -26.47 -14.43 -4.05
C ARG A 570 -26.48 -13.33 -2.98
N VAL A 571 -27.55 -13.29 -2.20
CA VAL A 571 -27.70 -12.41 -1.04
C VAL A 571 -28.30 -13.17 0.14
N TRP A 572 -27.94 -12.75 1.36
CA TRP A 572 -28.45 -13.33 2.60
C TRP A 572 -29.55 -12.42 3.14
N VAL A 573 -30.79 -12.89 3.13
CA VAL A 573 -31.93 -12.11 3.60
C VAL A 573 -32.24 -12.50 5.04
N ARG A 574 -32.26 -11.51 5.93
CA ARG A 574 -32.54 -11.65 7.36
C ARG A 574 -33.76 -10.81 7.75
N ASP A 575 -34.46 -11.22 8.80
CA ASP A 575 -35.53 -10.39 9.39
C ASP A 575 -34.97 -9.19 10.19
N GLN A 576 -35.84 -8.43 10.86
CA GLN A 576 -35.44 -7.26 11.64
C GLN A 576 -34.68 -7.64 12.92
N GLU A 577 -34.93 -8.84 13.45
CA GLU A 577 -34.24 -9.41 14.60
C GLU A 577 -32.88 -10.05 14.22
N GLY A 578 -32.55 -10.14 12.93
CA GLY A 578 -31.28 -10.63 12.41
C GLY A 578 -31.22 -12.14 12.15
N ARG A 579 -32.34 -12.86 12.23
CA ARG A 579 -32.44 -14.30 11.89
C ARG A 579 -32.40 -14.47 10.37
N LEU A 580 -31.65 -15.48 9.90
CA LEU A 580 -31.56 -15.79 8.48
C LEU A 580 -32.89 -16.39 7.99
N ILE A 581 -33.49 -15.74 7.00
CA ILE A 581 -34.69 -16.23 6.31
C ILE A 581 -34.26 -17.16 5.18
N VAL A 582 -33.45 -16.65 4.25
CA VAL A 582 -33.03 -17.40 3.06
C VAL A 582 -31.78 -16.80 2.40
N ILE A 583 -31.07 -17.63 1.63
CA ILE A 583 -30.00 -17.20 0.72
C ILE A 583 -30.59 -17.12 -0.69
N ALA A 584 -31.02 -15.91 -1.09
CA ALA A 584 -31.68 -15.69 -2.37
C ALA A 584 -30.66 -15.57 -3.51
N LYS A 585 -30.92 -16.26 -4.63
CA LYS A 585 -30.08 -16.21 -5.83
C LYS A 585 -30.49 -15.08 -6.76
N ARG A 586 -29.50 -14.50 -7.45
CA ARG A 586 -29.74 -13.45 -8.45
C ARG A 586 -30.56 -14.01 -9.60
N ASP A 587 -31.57 -13.27 -10.02
CA ASP A 587 -32.43 -13.58 -11.17
C ASP A 587 -33.11 -14.97 -11.10
N ALA A 588 -33.28 -15.55 -9.90
CA ALA A 588 -33.91 -16.86 -9.74
C ALA A 588 -35.39 -16.88 -10.17
N ASN A 589 -36.02 -15.71 -10.31
CA ASN A 589 -37.36 -15.54 -10.86
C ASN A 589 -37.41 -15.48 -12.40
N LYS A 590 -36.26 -15.44 -13.08
CA LYS A 590 -36.20 -15.47 -14.54
C LYS A 590 -36.26 -16.92 -15.02
N SER A 591 -37.36 -17.30 -15.64
CA SER A 591 -37.45 -18.51 -16.46
C SER A 591 -37.31 -18.15 -17.94
N ALA A 592 -36.71 -19.04 -18.73
CA ALA A 592 -36.67 -18.88 -20.18
C ALA A 592 -38.10 -18.91 -20.73
N PHE A 593 -38.46 -17.98 -21.63
CA PHE A 593 -39.81 -17.86 -22.19
C PHE A 593 -40.28 -19.15 -22.90
N PHE A 594 -39.32 -19.92 -23.43
CA PHE A 594 -39.50 -21.31 -23.83
C PHE A 594 -38.36 -22.16 -23.26
N PRO A 595 -38.58 -23.46 -22.96
CA PRO A 595 -37.51 -24.39 -22.62
C PRO A 595 -36.43 -24.36 -23.70
N VAL A 596 -35.15 -24.33 -23.31
CA VAL A 596 -34.00 -24.27 -24.24
C VAL A 596 -34.08 -25.41 -25.26
N SER A 597 -34.56 -26.59 -24.85
CA SER A 597 -34.82 -27.74 -25.72
C SER A 597 -35.83 -27.47 -26.84
N LYS A 598 -36.88 -26.69 -26.61
CA LYS A 598 -37.86 -26.32 -27.66
C LYS A 598 -37.27 -25.33 -28.66
N VAL A 599 -36.40 -24.42 -28.21
CA VAL A 599 -35.72 -23.46 -29.08
C VAL A 599 -34.65 -24.16 -29.93
N GLU A 600 -33.93 -25.13 -29.36
CA GLU A 600 -32.98 -25.98 -30.08
C GLU A 600 -33.69 -26.90 -31.08
N GLN A 601 -34.79 -27.55 -30.71
CA GLN A 601 -35.63 -28.33 -31.64
C GLN A 601 -36.14 -27.47 -32.81
N ALA A 602 -36.60 -26.24 -32.55
CA ALA A 602 -37.03 -25.32 -33.60
C ALA A 602 -35.86 -24.84 -34.50
N ARG A 603 -34.64 -24.71 -33.95
CA ARG A 603 -33.43 -24.42 -34.73
C ARG A 603 -33.04 -25.60 -35.62
N GLU A 604 -33.15 -26.82 -35.10
CA GLU A 604 -32.87 -28.07 -35.80
C GLU A 604 -33.86 -28.32 -36.94
N GLU A 605 -35.16 -28.09 -36.71
CA GLU A 605 -36.18 -28.14 -37.74
C GLU A 605 -35.97 -27.06 -38.81
N ARG A 606 -35.57 -25.83 -38.42
CA ARG A 606 -35.16 -24.81 -39.41
C ARG A 606 -33.94 -25.20 -40.20
N TYR A 607 -32.96 -25.86 -39.59
CA TYR A 607 -31.79 -26.39 -40.29
C TYR A 607 -32.18 -27.48 -41.29
N LYS A 608 -32.96 -28.48 -40.87
CA LYS A 608 -33.49 -29.56 -41.72
C LYS A 608 -34.36 -29.04 -42.87
N ASN A 609 -35.23 -28.07 -42.60
CA ASN A 609 -36.06 -27.45 -43.64
C ASN A 609 -35.24 -26.65 -44.65
N ARG A 610 -34.16 -25.98 -44.22
CA ARG A 610 -33.24 -25.28 -45.13
C ARG A 610 -32.44 -26.27 -45.97
N MET A 611 -31.90 -27.33 -45.38
CA MET A 611 -31.21 -28.41 -46.11
C MET A 611 -32.14 -29.05 -47.14
N ARG A 612 -33.35 -29.44 -46.77
CA ARG A 612 -34.34 -30.02 -47.68
C ARG A 612 -34.71 -29.08 -48.84
N ASN A 613 -34.77 -27.77 -48.59
CA ASN A 613 -35.03 -26.79 -49.65
C ASN A 613 -33.82 -26.62 -50.59
N VAL A 614 -32.59 -26.75 -50.08
CA VAL A 614 -31.36 -26.72 -50.89
C VAL A 614 -31.24 -28.00 -51.71
N GLU A 615 -31.49 -29.17 -51.11
CA GLU A 615 -31.52 -30.47 -51.80
C GLU A 615 -32.57 -30.48 -52.91
N ARG A 616 -33.79 -30.02 -52.63
CA ARG A 616 -34.85 -29.91 -53.65
C ARG A 616 -34.46 -28.97 -54.80
N ARG A 617 -33.73 -27.90 -54.48
CA ARG A 617 -33.24 -26.94 -55.47
C ARG A 617 -32.06 -27.49 -56.27
N ALA A 618 -31.21 -28.32 -55.66
CA ALA A 618 -30.15 -29.05 -56.33
C ALA A 618 -30.70 -30.15 -57.24
N GLU A 619 -31.76 -30.87 -56.81
CA GLU A 619 -32.49 -31.83 -57.65
C GLU A 619 -33.16 -31.15 -58.85
N GLU A 620 -33.79 -29.98 -58.67
CA GLU A 620 -34.34 -29.18 -59.77
C GLU A 620 -33.24 -28.80 -60.78
N ILE A 621 -32.07 -28.35 -60.31
CA ILE A 621 -30.92 -27.99 -61.18
C ILE A 621 -30.34 -29.22 -61.90
N GLU A 622 -30.27 -30.38 -61.23
CA GLU A 622 -29.78 -31.63 -61.84
C GLU A 622 -30.77 -32.20 -62.87
N LEU A 623 -32.09 -32.01 -62.65
CA LEU A 623 -33.15 -32.32 -63.61
C LEU A 623 -33.10 -31.39 -64.83
N GLU A 624 -32.83 -30.10 -64.65
CA GLU A 624 -32.57 -29.16 -65.75
C GLU A 624 -31.35 -29.58 -66.59
N ARG A 625 -30.26 -30.03 -65.95
CA ARG A 625 -29.05 -30.54 -66.64
C ARG A 625 -29.32 -31.78 -67.49
N ARG A 626 -30.28 -32.61 -67.10
CA ARG A 626 -30.65 -33.87 -67.79
C ARG A 626 -31.74 -33.68 -68.86
N GLY A 627 -32.25 -32.47 -69.07
CA GLY A 627 -33.15 -32.12 -70.17
C GLY A 627 -34.56 -32.73 -70.08
N GLY A 628 -35.07 -32.99 -68.88
CA GLY A 628 -36.46 -33.46 -68.70
C GLY A 628 -37.49 -32.33 -68.79
N PRO A 629 -38.71 -32.58 -69.30
CA PRO A 629 -39.74 -31.55 -69.46
C PRO A 629 -40.25 -31.06 -68.09
N ILE A 630 -40.42 -29.74 -67.97
CA ILE A 630 -40.99 -29.08 -66.78
C ILE A 630 -42.52 -29.30 -66.82
N GLU A 631 -43.02 -30.24 -66.03
CA GLU A 631 -44.45 -30.33 -65.75
C GLU A 631 -44.87 -29.16 -64.83
N ALA A 632 -45.69 -28.26 -65.36
CA ALA A 632 -46.42 -27.29 -64.56
C ALA A 632 -47.30 -28.04 -63.54
N ARG A 633 -46.98 -27.92 -62.25
CA ARG A 633 -47.74 -28.59 -61.19
C ARG A 633 -49.19 -28.11 -61.16
N LYS A 634 -50.11 -29.09 -61.15
CA LYS A 634 -51.50 -28.94 -60.69
C LYS A 634 -51.53 -28.23 -59.33
N ALA A 635 -52.45 -27.28 -59.17
CA ALA A 635 -52.83 -26.74 -57.88
C ALA A 635 -53.26 -27.89 -56.94
N PRO A 636 -52.86 -27.88 -55.65
CA PRO A 636 -53.27 -28.92 -54.72
C PRO A 636 -54.80 -28.89 -54.54
N GLU A 637 -55.41 -30.07 -54.58
CA GLU A 637 -56.81 -30.29 -54.24
C GLU A 637 -57.11 -29.71 -52.84
N VAL A 638 -58.23 -29.01 -52.76
CA VAL A 638 -58.80 -28.48 -51.54
C VAL A 638 -59.05 -29.64 -50.58
N VAL A 639 -58.27 -29.72 -49.51
CA VAL A 639 -58.62 -30.56 -48.35
C VAL A 639 -59.85 -29.92 -47.73
N GLU A 640 -61.01 -30.56 -47.86
CA GLU A 640 -62.22 -30.16 -47.16
C GLU A 640 -61.95 -30.20 -45.65
N ILE A 641 -61.86 -29.00 -45.07
CA ILE A 641 -61.73 -28.81 -43.63
C ILE A 641 -63.07 -29.23 -43.02
N ALA A 642 -63.06 -30.23 -42.13
CA ALA A 642 -64.24 -30.65 -41.38
C ALA A 642 -64.92 -29.42 -40.72
N PRO A 643 -66.26 -29.28 -40.79
CA PRO A 643 -66.97 -28.07 -40.36
C PRO A 643 -66.70 -27.66 -38.90
N GLU A 644 -66.35 -28.60 -38.03
CA GLU A 644 -66.01 -28.34 -36.62
C GLU A 644 -64.67 -27.60 -36.42
N ALA A 645 -63.73 -27.71 -37.37
CA ALA A 645 -62.45 -27.01 -37.31
C ALA A 645 -62.57 -25.54 -37.77
N LEU A 646 -63.49 -25.27 -38.70
CA LEU A 646 -63.86 -23.91 -39.10
C LEU A 646 -64.54 -23.16 -37.94
N GLU A 647 -65.52 -23.75 -37.26
CA GLU A 647 -66.17 -23.10 -36.11
C GLU A 647 -65.20 -22.82 -34.95
N LYS A 648 -64.23 -23.69 -34.69
CA LYS A 648 -63.18 -23.45 -33.68
C LYS A 648 -62.25 -22.32 -34.09
N SER A 649 -61.85 -22.27 -35.36
CA SER A 649 -60.99 -21.20 -35.89
C SER A 649 -61.71 -19.85 -35.90
N GLU A 650 -62.98 -19.80 -36.29
CA GLU A 650 -63.81 -18.58 -36.25
C GLU A 650 -64.07 -18.11 -34.82
N ARG A 651 -64.27 -19.01 -33.85
CA ARG A 651 -64.37 -18.63 -32.42
C ARG A 651 -63.06 -18.09 -31.85
N ILE A 652 -61.92 -18.56 -32.36
CA ILE A 652 -60.59 -18.05 -31.96
C ILE A 652 -60.31 -16.72 -32.64
N ILE A 653 -60.61 -16.57 -33.93
CA ILE A 653 -60.49 -15.33 -34.69
C ILE A 653 -61.41 -14.27 -34.10
N ALA A 654 -62.68 -14.57 -33.82
CA ALA A 654 -63.60 -13.65 -33.16
C ALA A 654 -63.17 -13.28 -31.72
N LYS A 655 -62.46 -14.16 -31.00
CA LYS A 655 -61.86 -13.84 -29.69
C LYS A 655 -60.62 -12.97 -29.80
N VAL A 656 -59.81 -13.13 -30.86
CA VAL A 656 -58.62 -12.32 -31.14
C VAL A 656 -59.03 -10.94 -31.68
N GLU A 657 -60.04 -10.88 -32.54
CA GLU A 657 -60.63 -9.63 -33.04
C GLU A 657 -61.33 -8.84 -31.93
N LYS A 658 -62.05 -9.50 -31.00
CA LYS A 658 -62.60 -8.83 -29.79
C LYS A 658 -61.54 -8.37 -28.79
N LYS A 659 -60.33 -8.96 -28.77
CA LYS A 659 -59.22 -8.53 -27.89
C LYS A 659 -58.30 -7.50 -28.55
N GLY A 660 -58.31 -7.39 -29.88
CA GLY A 660 -57.50 -6.44 -30.65
C GLY A 660 -58.16 -5.06 -30.87
N GLN A 661 -59.45 -4.90 -30.55
CA GLN A 661 -60.19 -3.64 -30.72
C GLN A 661 -60.42 -2.84 -29.44
N ALA A 662 -59.92 -3.29 -28.29
CA ALA A 662 -59.88 -2.49 -27.06
C ALA A 662 -58.44 -2.04 -26.80
N ASP A 663 -58.24 -0.72 -26.68
CA ASP A 663 -57.05 -0.04 -26.15
C ASP A 663 -55.89 0.33 -27.10
N PHE A 664 -56.17 0.90 -28.27
CA PHE A 664 -55.22 1.83 -28.91
C PHE A 664 -55.86 3.22 -29.04
N MET A 665 -55.53 4.13 -28.13
CA MET A 665 -55.79 5.56 -28.32
C MET A 665 -54.79 6.10 -29.36
N PRO A 666 -55.21 6.93 -30.33
CA PRO A 666 -54.29 7.50 -31.29
C PRO A 666 -53.18 8.30 -30.60
N SER A 667 -51.94 8.18 -31.07
CA SER A 667 -50.76 8.76 -30.44
C SER A 667 -50.55 10.23 -30.82
N ASN A 668 -51.17 10.69 -31.91
CA ASN A 668 -51.08 12.05 -32.42
C ASN A 668 -52.37 12.46 -33.17
N ASP A 669 -52.50 13.76 -33.49
CA ASP A 669 -53.69 14.31 -34.15
C ASP A 669 -53.92 13.74 -35.56
N TYR A 670 -52.87 13.33 -36.28
CA TYR A 670 -53.04 12.77 -37.62
C TYR A 670 -53.64 11.36 -37.59
N GLU A 671 -53.19 10.50 -36.68
CA GLU A 671 -53.78 9.18 -36.44
C GLU A 671 -55.23 9.28 -35.95
N ALA A 672 -55.54 10.30 -35.13
CA ALA A 672 -56.91 10.58 -34.71
C ALA A 672 -57.80 10.98 -35.90
N TYR A 673 -57.27 11.79 -36.82
CA TYR A 673 -57.96 12.19 -38.05
C TYR A 673 -58.25 10.99 -38.97
N GLU A 674 -57.24 10.17 -39.30
CA GLU A 674 -57.41 9.01 -40.17
C GLU A 674 -58.44 8.03 -39.61
N ARG A 675 -58.41 7.82 -38.29
CA ARG A 675 -59.35 6.94 -37.61
C ARG A 675 -60.79 7.46 -37.70
N LEU A 676 -61.03 8.71 -37.33
CA LEU A 676 -62.39 9.28 -37.37
C LEU A 676 -62.92 9.39 -38.81
N GLU A 677 -62.05 9.63 -39.79
CA GLU A 677 -62.43 9.64 -41.20
C GLU A 677 -62.78 8.24 -41.71
N ALA A 678 -62.04 7.21 -41.28
CA ALA A 678 -62.33 5.81 -41.59
C ALA A 678 -63.63 5.34 -40.92
N GLU A 679 -63.87 5.71 -39.66
CA GLU A 679 -65.14 5.45 -38.94
C GLU A 679 -66.31 6.15 -39.64
N ARG A 680 -66.15 7.41 -40.08
CA ARG A 680 -67.15 8.13 -40.89
C ARG A 680 -67.44 7.43 -42.22
N LYS A 681 -66.40 6.96 -42.92
CA LYS A 681 -66.53 6.22 -44.21
C LYS A 681 -67.23 4.88 -44.03
N ARG A 682 -67.08 4.22 -42.87
CA ARG A 682 -67.79 2.98 -42.51
C ARG A 682 -69.21 3.22 -42.00
N GLY A 683 -69.65 4.47 -41.83
CA GLY A 683 -70.98 4.81 -41.34
C GLY A 683 -71.16 4.65 -39.83
N GLU A 684 -70.07 4.61 -39.06
CA GLU A 684 -70.12 4.53 -37.59
C GLU A 684 -70.53 5.89 -36.98
N ALA A 685 -71.34 5.87 -35.92
CA ALA A 685 -71.83 7.07 -35.27
C ALA A 685 -70.72 7.78 -34.48
N LEU A 686 -70.29 8.95 -34.97
CA LEU A 686 -69.36 9.85 -34.30
C LEU A 686 -70.10 10.74 -33.30
N THR A 687 -69.54 10.98 -32.12
CA THR A 687 -70.12 11.95 -31.17
C THR A 687 -70.06 13.38 -31.70
N GLU A 688 -70.88 14.29 -31.17
CA GLU A 688 -70.88 15.71 -31.62
C GLU A 688 -69.49 16.35 -31.50
N LYS A 689 -68.74 16.02 -30.44
CA LYS A 689 -67.36 16.51 -30.25
C LYS A 689 -66.37 15.92 -31.25
N GLU A 690 -66.53 14.65 -31.62
CA GLU A 690 -65.70 14.00 -32.64
C GLU A 690 -65.97 14.58 -34.03
N GLN A 691 -67.24 14.86 -34.36
CA GLN A 691 -67.63 15.51 -35.60
C GLN A 691 -67.09 16.94 -35.69
N GLN A 692 -67.20 17.71 -34.61
CA GLN A 692 -66.69 19.09 -34.54
C GLN A 692 -65.17 19.13 -34.64
N TRP A 693 -64.46 18.23 -33.94
CA TRP A 693 -63.00 18.14 -34.03
C TRP A 693 -62.53 17.73 -35.44
N LEU A 694 -63.22 16.79 -36.10
CA LEU A 694 -62.94 16.38 -37.48
C LEU A 694 -63.14 17.55 -38.46
N ALA A 695 -64.18 18.37 -38.26
CA ALA A 695 -64.42 19.58 -39.05
C ALA A 695 -63.31 20.63 -38.85
N ASP A 696 -62.90 20.86 -37.60
CA ASP A 696 -61.81 21.77 -37.24
C ASP A 696 -60.47 21.31 -37.83
N TYR A 697 -60.19 20.00 -37.85
CA TYR A 697 -59.00 19.43 -38.47
C TYR A 697 -59.00 19.55 -39.99
N ASN A 698 -60.14 19.30 -40.65
CA ASN A 698 -60.28 19.53 -42.10
C ASN A 698 -60.07 21.00 -42.47
N ALA A 699 -60.55 21.95 -41.65
CA ALA A 699 -60.30 23.37 -41.86
C ALA A 699 -58.82 23.74 -41.70
N PHE A 700 -58.11 23.09 -40.76
CA PHE A 700 -56.66 23.21 -40.62
C PHE A 700 -55.91 22.67 -41.85
N LEU A 701 -56.26 21.49 -42.35
CA LEU A 701 -55.68 20.91 -43.58
C LEU A 701 -55.92 21.82 -44.81
N ALA A 702 -57.05 22.52 -44.85
CA ALA A 702 -57.36 23.53 -45.87
C ALA A 702 -56.65 24.88 -45.68
N GLY A 703 -55.64 24.97 -44.79
CA GLY A 703 -54.79 26.14 -44.60
C GLY A 703 -55.41 27.27 -43.76
N LYS A 704 -56.57 27.07 -43.12
CA LYS A 704 -57.29 28.14 -42.38
C LYS A 704 -56.80 28.34 -40.94
N GLY A 705 -55.66 27.76 -40.57
CA GLY A 705 -55.06 27.79 -39.23
C GLY A 705 -55.83 26.95 -38.20
N LYS A 706 -55.23 26.65 -37.04
CA LYS A 706 -55.89 25.85 -35.98
C LYS A 706 -57.02 26.68 -35.32
N LYS A 707 -58.26 26.20 -35.40
CA LYS A 707 -59.46 26.80 -34.78
C LYS A 707 -60.27 25.74 -34.03
N GLY A 708 -61.19 26.17 -33.17
CA GLY A 708 -62.09 25.28 -32.43
C GLY A 708 -61.36 24.30 -31.48
N LEU A 709 -61.87 23.08 -31.38
CA LEU A 709 -61.40 22.01 -30.48
C LEU A 709 -59.95 21.59 -30.77
N LEU A 710 -59.43 21.85 -31.98
CA LEU A 710 -58.03 21.59 -32.34
C LEU A 710 -57.04 22.53 -31.63
N ARG A 711 -57.47 23.72 -31.17
CA ARG A 711 -56.60 24.69 -30.50
C ARG A 711 -56.47 24.45 -29.00
N SER A 712 -57.50 23.88 -28.37
CA SER A 712 -57.52 23.61 -26.92
C SER A 712 -56.74 22.36 -26.52
N GLY A 713 -56.28 21.55 -27.50
CA GLY A 713 -55.48 20.37 -27.27
C GLY A 713 -56.16 19.36 -26.35
N TRP A 714 -57.06 18.53 -26.87
CA TRP A 714 -57.32 17.21 -26.30
C TRP A 714 -58.11 16.30 -27.26
N GLN A 715 -57.92 15.00 -27.03
CA GLN A 715 -58.26 13.90 -27.93
C GLN A 715 -59.78 13.80 -28.17
N PRO A 716 -60.25 13.71 -29.42
CA PRO A 716 -61.67 13.51 -29.73
C PRO A 716 -62.27 12.26 -29.05
N PHE A 717 -61.41 11.32 -28.66
CA PHE A 717 -61.73 10.08 -27.97
C PHE A 717 -61.87 10.19 -26.44
N ALA A 718 -61.84 11.40 -25.86
CA ALA A 718 -61.93 11.62 -24.41
C ALA A 718 -63.16 10.98 -23.77
N GLU A 719 -64.32 11.09 -24.42
CA GLU A 719 -65.58 10.50 -23.95
C GLU A 719 -65.58 8.99 -24.09
N ARG A 720 -65.01 8.47 -25.19
CA ARG A 720 -64.82 7.02 -25.38
C ARG A 720 -63.86 6.45 -24.32
N ALA A 721 -62.81 7.19 -23.97
CA ALA A 721 -61.84 6.80 -22.95
C ALA A 721 -62.44 6.82 -21.52
N ARG A 722 -63.29 7.79 -21.19
CA ARG A 722 -64.05 7.80 -19.93
C ARG A 722 -65.00 6.61 -19.84
N LYS A 723 -65.73 6.32 -20.92
CA LYS A 723 -66.67 5.20 -21.00
C LYS A 723 -65.94 3.84 -20.88
N ALA A 724 -64.76 3.71 -21.49
CA ALA A 724 -63.92 2.52 -21.38
C ALA A 724 -63.36 2.30 -19.95
N ARG A 725 -63.12 3.36 -19.18
CA ARG A 725 -62.68 3.29 -17.77
C ARG A 725 -63.82 3.05 -16.77
N GLY A 726 -65.07 2.99 -17.23
CA GLY A 726 -66.24 2.78 -16.36
C GLY A 726 -66.62 3.98 -15.49
N GLU A 727 -66.11 5.17 -15.81
CA GLU A 727 -66.46 6.41 -15.12
C GLU A 727 -67.87 6.85 -15.57
N ARG A 728 -68.86 6.84 -14.67
CA ARG A 728 -70.19 7.44 -14.93
C ARG A 728 -70.03 8.95 -15.00
N GLY A 729 -70.45 9.56 -16.12
CA GLY A 729 -70.54 11.00 -16.23
C GLY A 729 -71.70 11.53 -15.41
N ASP A 730 -71.46 12.63 -14.70
CA ASP A 730 -72.51 13.50 -14.15
C ASP A 730 -73.31 14.08 -15.32
N GLU A 731 -74.65 13.96 -15.25
CA GLU A 731 -75.58 14.81 -16.00
C GLU A 731 -75.52 16.27 -15.50
#